data_AF-A0A8S1VA76-F1
#
_entry.id   AF-A0A8S1VA76-F1
#
_cell.length_a   1.000
_cell.length_b   1.000
_cell.length_c   1.000
_cell.angle_alpha   90.00
_cell.angle_beta   90.00
_cell.angle_gamma   90.00
#
_symmetry.space_group_name_H-M   'P 1'
#
loop_
_entity.id
_entity.type
_entity.pdbx_description
1 polymer ?
#
loop_
_entity_poly.entity_id
_entity_poly.type
_entity_poly.pdbx_seq_one_letter_code
_entity_poly.pdbx_strand_id
1 'polypeptide(L)'
;MNQSTGQNQQSQPLINYGNVKYSFKCLRRHLLKDKVYHVLALQNMITIGEHLNDPNPKYKLELNLKNTVYWKQDHGQNKAFGIKYKKNVKYFEASAEQLTKFREAISCFIGFHSIDDHYKIEKMIGSGSFSQVHKVFRLHDDKAFAMKQVSNQQKTDKENMQLLENEIGILHSLNNEAIVKIYEVFRIEENQYGLIIEFVDGICLATLIEQLKKNQNQLKEEDIKILLKEILKALNFIHQEQVIHRDIKPQNIMISQSSFKNVKIIDFGLSIKNSQQYNRCGTPGYMAPEIVNMKKEDQKPWTSLCDIFSLGVVFYKILSKGINCFQGQTSDQIVANNKKCQIDWSNVQQFNYSQNCISLLKAMLAKDPEERISADQALQHPFFIDLPPVLETDFAGNDMTQQSKGIVNQIIDKPNLDSIAESLNDLSGNQKQHIYVGEFKPSRISKENSKEFSDFSILKTKNSETQVVQPIDNPPPIKFTQQEAEEIIQKFRVYKPQNKQFKYENLLKFQNCKLKIYKDSYYFGQLVNGKKNGFGVILSNNGRTYEGQFENDRKHGSGFERFPDGASYNGTYINGKPDGVGKFLWANGEVYEGGWQNGLKHGQGIWNGIKGDSYVGEWKMGNPEGYGVHVWVNGDRYEGEFHNSLKHGEGIEYLINGDIYKGQYVNGKPEGVGEYQWSSGSYYNGTFSNGLRHGKGLWIKDRNATLTDNYEGEFVNDKKCGYGVYKWAKGSKYEGNFYDDLRHGYGSMYWNDGSYYIGMWEQGYQWGEGEYCKKGEQPKFGTFEKNLLVNEDQEKLSQYHSKLPPQIRIRQYTTSQRSVRSNSQRPSSQSQQRNVRPSSVKSVNQIKQGSMGNNQFLCKKRRQPSLTKQTFDLDF
;
A
#
# COMPACT_ATOMS: atom_id res chain seq x y z
N MET A 1 -35.12 -31.61 59.17
CA MET A 1 -34.25 -32.51 58.39
C MET A 1 -33.57 -31.67 57.32
N ASN A 2 -32.24 -31.74 57.19
CA ASN A 2 -31.52 -30.98 56.17
C ASN A 2 -31.61 -31.73 54.83
N GLN A 3 -31.97 -31.04 53.75
CA GLN A 3 -31.64 -31.48 52.40
C GLN A 3 -30.58 -30.54 51.83
N SER A 4 -29.45 -31.13 51.46
CA SER A 4 -28.23 -30.45 51.04
C SER A 4 -28.35 -29.92 49.61
N THR A 5 -27.96 -28.67 49.41
CA THR A 5 -27.74 -28.09 48.07
C THR A 5 -26.58 -28.78 47.36
N GLY A 6 -26.89 -29.67 46.40
CA GLY A 6 -25.91 -30.22 45.49
C GLY A 6 -25.38 -29.15 44.54
N GLN A 7 -24.11 -28.78 44.66
CA GLN A 7 -23.46 -27.93 43.67
C GLN A 7 -23.23 -28.74 42.39
N ASN A 8 -23.85 -28.32 41.28
CA ASN A 8 -23.50 -28.83 39.96
C ASN A 8 -22.06 -28.42 39.62
N GLN A 9 -21.11 -29.32 39.84
CA GLN A 9 -19.77 -29.20 39.26
C GLN A 9 -19.91 -29.26 37.74
N GLN A 10 -19.70 -28.13 37.07
CA GLN A 10 -19.50 -28.14 35.62
C GLN A 10 -18.22 -28.94 35.32
N SER A 11 -18.40 -30.15 34.78
CA SER A 11 -17.30 -30.98 34.28
C SER A 11 -16.51 -30.18 33.24
N GLN A 12 -15.23 -29.92 33.51
CA GLN A 12 -14.38 -29.29 32.49
C GLN A 12 -14.38 -30.16 31.22
N PRO A 13 -14.47 -29.57 30.02
CA PRO A 13 -14.43 -30.34 28.79
C PRO A 13 -13.12 -31.14 28.71
N LEU A 14 -13.25 -32.44 28.43
CA LEU A 14 -12.13 -33.35 28.24
C LEU A 14 -11.24 -32.84 27.10
N ILE A 15 -9.93 -32.72 27.37
CA ILE A 15 -8.96 -32.28 26.37
C ILE A 15 -8.72 -33.43 25.38
N ASN A 16 -9.06 -33.21 24.11
CA ASN A 16 -8.83 -34.21 23.07
C ASN A 16 -7.36 -34.15 22.59
N TYR A 17 -6.57 -35.13 23.01
CA TYR A 17 -5.17 -35.29 22.64
C TYR A 17 -4.95 -36.03 21.30
N GLY A 18 -6.00 -36.36 20.54
CA GLY A 18 -5.87 -37.05 19.25
C GLY A 18 -5.20 -36.24 18.13
N ASN A 19 -5.33 -34.91 18.16
CA ASN A 19 -4.86 -34.01 17.10
C ASN A 19 -3.70 -33.11 17.56
N VAL A 20 -2.59 -33.71 18.00
CA VAL A 20 -1.35 -32.97 18.34
C VAL A 20 -0.60 -32.59 17.06
N LYS A 21 -0.50 -31.29 16.78
CA LYS A 21 0.29 -30.75 15.66
C LYS A 21 1.80 -30.80 15.94
N TYR A 22 2.19 -30.48 17.17
CA TYR A 22 3.59 -30.53 17.61
C TYR A 22 3.69 -30.71 19.13
N SER A 23 4.74 -31.39 19.61
CA SER A 23 5.02 -31.48 21.04
C SER A 23 6.52 -31.55 21.34
N PHE A 24 6.91 -31.01 22.49
CA PHE A 24 8.31 -31.00 22.96
C PHE A 24 8.38 -30.81 24.47
N LYS A 25 9.55 -31.06 25.06
CA LYS A 25 9.86 -30.71 26.46
C LYS A 25 10.49 -29.33 26.50
N CYS A 26 10.09 -28.50 27.46
CA CYS A 26 10.69 -27.19 27.71
C CYS A 26 11.11 -27.04 29.17
N LEU A 27 12.11 -26.20 29.41
CA LEU A 27 12.56 -25.81 30.74
C LEU A 27 11.91 -24.47 31.12
N ARG A 28 11.34 -24.37 32.31
CA ARG A 28 10.97 -23.09 32.89
C ARG A 28 11.81 -22.83 34.12
N ARG A 29 12.55 -21.72 34.11
CA ARG A 29 13.33 -21.28 35.26
C ARG A 29 12.44 -20.78 36.40
N HIS A 30 12.81 -21.12 37.62
CA HIS A 30 12.11 -20.73 38.86
C HIS A 30 13.12 -20.35 39.94
N LEU A 31 12.75 -19.45 40.85
CA LEU A 31 13.61 -18.95 41.94
C LEU A 31 14.25 -20.02 42.85
N LEU A 32 13.68 -21.23 42.93
CA LEU A 32 14.12 -22.29 43.85
C LEU A 32 14.61 -23.55 43.13
N LYS A 33 13.91 -23.97 42.06
CA LYS A 33 14.24 -25.17 41.28
C LYS A 33 13.56 -25.12 39.92
N ASP A 34 14.33 -25.22 38.86
CA ASP A 34 13.81 -25.26 37.50
C ASP A 34 12.90 -26.48 37.28
N LYS A 35 11.86 -26.29 36.46
CA LYS A 35 10.88 -27.33 36.15
C LYS A 35 10.85 -27.61 34.65
N VAL A 36 10.87 -28.89 34.30
CA VAL A 36 10.57 -29.36 32.94
C VAL A 36 9.06 -29.45 32.79
N TYR A 37 8.54 -29.02 31.64
CA TYR A 37 7.14 -29.16 31.24
C TYR A 37 7.05 -29.82 29.87
N HIS A 38 5.91 -30.45 29.59
CA HIS A 38 5.53 -30.94 28.27
C HIS A 38 4.62 -29.92 27.60
N VAL A 39 5.00 -29.44 26.42
CA VAL A 39 4.20 -28.54 25.57
C VAL A 39 3.55 -29.35 24.48
N LEU A 40 2.24 -29.17 24.28
CA LEU A 40 1.50 -29.75 23.15
C LEU A 40 0.71 -28.65 22.44
N ALA A 41 1.00 -28.44 21.16
CA ALA A 41 0.18 -27.66 20.25
C ALA A 41 -0.93 -28.56 19.70
N LEU A 42 -2.15 -28.37 20.17
CA LEU A 42 -3.35 -29.02 19.64
C LEU A 42 -3.95 -28.15 18.52
N GLN A 43 -5.00 -28.65 17.87
CA GLN A 43 -5.63 -27.95 16.75
C GLN A 43 -6.16 -26.54 17.12
N ASN A 44 -6.68 -26.37 18.34
CA ASN A 44 -7.35 -25.16 18.84
C ASN A 44 -6.73 -24.58 20.13
N MET A 45 -5.70 -25.20 20.71
CA MET A 45 -5.09 -24.72 21.96
C MET A 45 -3.67 -25.23 22.17
N ILE A 46 -2.87 -24.48 22.94
CA ILE A 46 -1.61 -24.91 23.52
C ILE A 46 -1.89 -25.40 24.94
N THR A 47 -1.39 -26.59 25.28
CA THR A 47 -1.36 -27.10 26.67
C THR A 47 0.07 -27.26 27.16
N ILE A 48 0.31 -26.93 28.42
CA ILE A 48 1.61 -27.07 29.08
C ILE A 48 1.40 -27.74 30.44
N GLY A 49 1.74 -29.02 30.52
CA GLY A 49 1.57 -29.89 31.69
C GLY A 49 2.90 -30.33 32.31
N GLU A 50 2.86 -30.88 33.53
CA GLU A 50 4.07 -31.51 34.13
C GLU A 50 4.26 -32.95 33.58
N HIS A 51 3.24 -33.51 32.91
CA HIS A 51 3.26 -34.79 32.20
C HIS A 51 2.80 -34.66 30.74
N LEU A 52 3.09 -35.66 29.90
CA LEU A 52 2.50 -35.77 28.56
C LEU A 52 1.02 -36.15 28.69
N ASN A 53 0.14 -35.54 27.90
CA ASN A 53 -1.32 -35.73 27.94
C ASN A 53 -1.91 -35.52 29.35
N ASP A 54 -1.31 -34.62 30.13
CA ASP A 54 -1.77 -34.21 31.46
C ASP A 54 -3.25 -33.78 31.40
N PRO A 55 -4.19 -34.46 32.09
CA PRO A 55 -5.62 -34.12 32.01
C PRO A 55 -5.96 -32.76 32.61
N ASN A 56 -5.10 -32.21 33.47
CA ASN A 56 -5.25 -30.91 34.09
C ASN A 56 -3.98 -30.05 33.89
N PRO A 57 -3.61 -29.74 32.63
CA PRO A 57 -2.37 -29.08 32.32
C PRO A 57 -2.36 -27.67 32.91
N LYS A 58 -1.28 -27.36 33.62
CA LYS A 58 -1.11 -26.17 34.45
C LYS A 58 -1.29 -24.85 33.71
N TYR A 59 -0.96 -24.83 32.41
CA TYR A 59 -1.23 -23.71 31.53
C TYR A 59 -1.99 -24.20 30.30
N LYS A 60 -3.02 -23.43 29.93
CA LYS A 60 -3.87 -23.61 28.74
C LYS A 60 -3.92 -22.26 28.03
N LEU A 61 -3.73 -22.21 26.72
CA LEU A 61 -3.91 -21.01 25.90
C LEU A 61 -4.67 -21.40 24.63
N GLU A 62 -5.82 -20.80 24.41
CA GLU A 62 -6.62 -21.01 23.19
C GLU A 62 -5.92 -20.35 21.99
N LEU A 63 -5.88 -21.06 20.85
CA LEU A 63 -5.31 -20.54 19.61
C LEU A 63 -6.37 -19.72 18.86
N ASN A 64 -6.34 -18.41 19.07
CA ASN A 64 -7.12 -17.42 18.31
C ASN A 64 -6.36 -16.08 18.25
N LEU A 65 -6.79 -15.17 17.36
CA LEU A 65 -6.12 -13.89 17.13
C LEU A 65 -6.21 -12.88 18.29
N LYS A 66 -7.05 -13.16 19.30
CA LYS A 66 -7.15 -12.32 20.52
C LYS A 66 -6.06 -12.66 21.54
N ASN A 67 -5.57 -13.89 21.50
CA ASN A 67 -4.47 -14.37 22.34
C ASN A 67 -3.11 -14.08 21.69
N THR A 68 -2.04 -14.24 22.48
CA THR A 68 -0.68 -13.88 22.05
C THR A 68 0.35 -14.82 22.67
N VAL A 69 1.32 -15.21 21.84
CA VAL A 69 2.58 -15.82 22.28
C VAL A 69 3.70 -14.81 22.09
N TYR A 70 4.42 -14.53 23.17
CA TYR A 70 5.60 -13.68 23.20
C TYR A 70 6.83 -14.51 22.88
N TRP A 71 7.83 -13.91 22.24
CA TRP A 71 9.09 -14.58 21.92
C TRP A 71 10.27 -13.86 22.57
N LYS A 72 11.30 -14.62 22.95
CA LYS A 72 12.63 -14.09 23.26
C LYS A 72 13.59 -14.64 22.23
N GLN A 73 14.29 -13.73 21.55
CA GLN A 73 15.28 -14.06 20.55
C GLN A 73 16.67 -13.57 20.95
N ASP A 74 17.67 -14.20 20.36
CA ASP A 74 19.09 -13.89 20.51
C ASP A 74 19.72 -14.16 19.14
N HIS A 75 20.33 -13.13 18.55
CA HIS A 75 20.77 -13.12 17.15
C HIS A 75 19.73 -13.69 16.15
N GLY A 76 18.45 -13.33 16.33
CA GLY A 76 17.34 -13.77 15.47
C GLY A 76 16.83 -15.20 15.71
N GLN A 77 17.49 -15.99 16.58
CA GLN A 77 17.05 -17.35 16.92
C GLN A 77 16.14 -17.35 18.15
N ASN A 78 15.07 -18.16 18.12
CA ASN A 78 14.17 -18.34 19.27
C ASN A 78 14.91 -19.04 20.43
N LYS A 79 14.90 -18.43 21.63
CA LYS A 79 15.45 -19.01 22.87
C LYS A 79 14.38 -19.38 23.89
N ALA A 80 13.27 -18.65 23.91
CA ALA A 80 12.11 -18.97 24.71
C ALA A 80 10.82 -18.45 24.07
N PHE A 81 9.71 -19.13 24.34
CA PHE A 81 8.36 -18.58 24.12
C PHE A 81 7.72 -18.21 25.46
N GLY A 82 6.76 -17.30 25.45
CA GLY A 82 6.09 -16.79 26.63
C GLY A 82 4.58 -16.73 26.45
N ILE A 83 3.83 -17.16 27.47
CA ILE A 83 2.36 -17.04 27.51
C ILE A 83 1.92 -16.22 28.72
N LYS A 84 0.84 -15.45 28.57
CA LYS A 84 0.27 -14.65 29.65
C LYS A 84 -0.46 -15.58 30.64
N TYR A 85 -0.06 -15.57 31.90
CA TYR A 85 -0.68 -16.37 32.96
C TYR A 85 -0.94 -15.49 34.20
N LYS A 86 -2.22 -15.32 34.54
CA LYS A 86 -2.68 -14.29 35.48
C LYS A 86 -2.18 -12.91 35.02
N LYS A 87 -1.50 -12.14 35.87
CA LYS A 87 -0.97 -10.80 35.54
C LYS A 87 0.41 -10.79 34.85
N ASN A 88 1.06 -11.94 34.65
CA ASN A 88 2.47 -11.99 34.22
C ASN A 88 2.67 -12.91 33.00
N VAL A 89 3.61 -12.56 32.12
CA VAL A 89 4.12 -13.51 31.10
C VAL A 89 5.00 -14.56 31.78
N LYS A 90 4.86 -15.82 31.38
CA LYS A 90 5.70 -16.95 31.82
C LYS A 90 6.43 -17.51 30.62
N TYR A 91 7.76 -17.46 30.69
CA TYR A 91 8.66 -17.92 29.63
C TYR A 91 9.09 -19.37 29.83
N PHE A 92 9.29 -20.06 28.72
CA PHE A 92 9.66 -21.46 28.60
C PHE A 92 10.76 -21.59 27.55
N GLU A 93 11.92 -22.10 27.95
CA GLU A 93 13.13 -22.29 27.15
C GLU A 93 13.17 -23.70 26.54
N ALA A 94 13.66 -23.83 25.32
CA ALA A 94 13.88 -25.10 24.63
C ALA A 94 14.94 -24.91 23.53
N SER A 95 15.25 -25.95 22.75
CA SER A 95 16.18 -25.77 21.62
C SER A 95 15.59 -24.84 20.56
N ALA A 96 16.44 -24.10 19.85
CA ALA A 96 15.99 -23.20 18.78
C ALA A 96 15.18 -23.95 17.70
N GLU A 97 15.58 -25.18 17.37
CA GLU A 97 14.86 -26.05 16.45
C GLU A 97 13.45 -26.40 16.95
N GLN A 98 13.30 -26.79 18.22
CA GLN A 98 12.00 -27.10 18.82
C GLN A 98 11.09 -25.86 18.85
N LEU A 99 11.66 -24.70 19.18
CA LEU A 99 10.93 -23.44 19.24
C LEU A 99 10.49 -22.96 17.86
N THR A 100 11.30 -23.14 16.81
CA THR A 100 10.92 -22.84 15.43
C THR A 100 9.80 -23.76 14.94
N LYS A 101 9.92 -25.08 15.11
CA LYS A 101 8.84 -26.03 14.76
C LYS A 101 7.55 -25.76 15.53
N PHE A 102 7.65 -25.38 16.81
CA PHE A 102 6.50 -24.96 17.60
C PHE A 102 5.89 -23.65 17.09
N ARG A 103 6.70 -22.66 16.68
CA ARG A 103 6.24 -21.40 16.11
C ARG A 103 5.44 -21.64 14.83
N GLU A 104 6.00 -22.43 13.90
CA GLU A 104 5.36 -22.83 12.64
C GLU A 104 4.03 -23.56 12.88
N ALA A 105 3.94 -24.43 13.89
CA ALA A 105 2.71 -25.16 14.22
C ALA A 105 1.56 -24.26 14.74
N ILE A 106 1.84 -23.03 15.17
CA ILE A 106 0.85 -22.10 15.74
C ILE A 106 0.70 -20.78 14.98
N SER A 107 1.63 -20.42 14.09
CA SER A 107 1.78 -19.07 13.53
C SER A 107 0.60 -18.53 12.73
N CYS A 108 -0.24 -19.41 12.20
CA CYS A 108 -1.48 -19.06 11.47
C CYS A 108 -2.74 -19.10 12.37
N PHE A 109 -2.60 -19.41 13.66
CA PHE A 109 -3.72 -19.56 14.60
C PHE A 109 -3.66 -18.59 15.79
N ILE A 110 -2.59 -17.80 15.92
CA ILE A 110 -2.42 -16.84 17.02
C ILE A 110 -1.63 -15.61 16.56
N GLY A 111 -1.95 -14.44 17.09
CA GLY A 111 -1.23 -13.21 16.79
C GLY A 111 0.09 -13.11 17.57
N PHE A 112 1.20 -12.92 16.87
CA PHE A 112 2.47 -12.48 17.47
C PHE A 112 2.46 -10.94 17.70
N HIS A 113 3.47 -10.42 18.39
CA HIS A 113 3.67 -8.98 18.64
C HIS A 113 5.09 -8.59 18.21
N SER A 114 5.38 -7.28 18.23
CA SER A 114 6.71 -6.72 17.91
C SER A 114 7.22 -7.20 16.55
N ILE A 115 6.53 -6.83 15.48
CA ILE A 115 6.93 -7.23 14.12
C ILE A 115 8.36 -6.79 13.79
N ASP A 116 8.80 -5.64 14.32
CA ASP A 116 10.15 -5.08 14.17
C ASP A 116 11.25 -5.94 14.83
N ASP A 117 10.90 -6.82 15.78
CA ASP A 117 11.85 -7.80 16.37
C ASP A 117 12.14 -8.97 15.40
N HIS A 118 11.40 -9.07 14.29
CA HIS A 118 11.42 -10.22 13.38
C HIS A 118 11.55 -9.86 11.90
N TYR A 119 11.02 -8.71 11.48
CA TYR A 119 10.95 -8.26 10.10
C TYR A 119 11.34 -6.79 9.97
N LYS A 120 12.11 -6.48 8.93
CA LYS A 120 12.41 -5.13 8.47
C LYS A 120 11.50 -4.76 7.31
N ILE A 121 10.76 -3.66 7.43
CA ILE A 121 9.96 -3.12 6.33
C ILE A 121 10.89 -2.42 5.31
N GLU A 122 10.70 -2.71 4.01
CA GLU A 122 11.45 -2.06 2.91
C GLU A 122 10.64 -0.95 2.25
N LYS A 123 9.50 -1.31 1.63
CA LYS A 123 8.66 -0.38 0.87
C LYS A 123 7.21 -0.86 0.78
N MET A 124 6.27 0.06 0.61
CA MET A 124 4.91 -0.28 0.19
C MET A 124 4.94 -0.76 -1.27
N ILE A 125 4.31 -1.89 -1.56
CA ILE A 125 4.22 -2.52 -2.89
C ILE A 125 2.78 -2.58 -3.43
N GLY A 126 1.79 -2.31 -2.59
CA GLY A 126 0.39 -2.18 -3.00
C GLY A 126 -0.47 -1.54 -1.92
N SER A 127 -1.61 -0.99 -2.31
CA SER A 127 -2.64 -0.52 -1.38
C SER A 127 -4.03 -0.82 -1.94
N GLY A 128 -4.98 -1.03 -1.05
CA GLY A 128 -6.40 -1.23 -1.34
C GLY A 128 -7.25 -0.54 -0.28
N SER A 129 -8.58 -0.60 -0.42
CA SER A 129 -9.53 0.19 0.38
C SER A 129 -9.41 -0.01 1.91
N PHE A 130 -8.93 -1.18 2.36
CA PHE A 130 -8.86 -1.55 3.79
C PHE A 130 -7.52 -2.22 4.18
N SER A 131 -6.55 -2.27 3.26
CA SER A 131 -5.26 -2.93 3.51
C SER A 131 -4.11 -2.31 2.73
N GLN A 132 -2.92 -2.30 3.33
CA GLN A 132 -1.66 -1.90 2.70
C GLN A 132 -0.75 -3.13 2.60
N VAL A 133 -0.02 -3.28 1.49
CA VAL A 133 0.92 -4.38 1.30
C VAL A 133 2.33 -3.82 1.23
N HIS A 134 3.19 -4.30 2.11
CA HIS A 134 4.60 -3.90 2.19
C HIS A 134 5.51 -5.09 1.84
N LYS A 135 6.61 -4.85 1.13
CA LYS A 135 7.71 -5.80 1.07
C LYS A 135 8.52 -5.71 2.35
N VAL A 136 8.78 -6.85 2.98
CA VAL A 136 9.49 -6.97 4.25
C VAL A 136 10.57 -8.05 4.15
N PHE A 137 11.64 -7.92 4.93
CA PHE A 137 12.72 -8.90 5.02
C PHE A 137 12.80 -9.47 6.43
N ARG A 138 12.91 -10.79 6.55
CA ARG A 138 13.02 -11.47 7.85
C ARG A 138 14.45 -11.34 8.39
N LEU A 139 14.59 -10.86 9.62
CA LEU A 139 15.87 -10.38 10.17
C LEU A 139 16.96 -11.44 10.36
N HIS A 140 16.62 -12.74 10.38
CA HIS A 140 17.60 -13.81 10.64
C HIS A 140 18.17 -14.47 9.38
N ASP A 141 17.54 -14.28 8.21
CA ASP A 141 17.95 -14.90 6.95
C ASP A 141 17.82 -13.97 5.72
N ASP A 142 17.45 -12.70 5.92
CA ASP A 142 17.18 -11.70 4.87
C ASP A 142 16.21 -12.20 3.78
N LYS A 143 15.34 -13.18 4.10
CA LYS A 143 14.35 -13.70 3.15
C LYS A 143 13.21 -12.68 2.99
N ALA A 144 12.85 -12.42 1.74
CA ALA A 144 11.76 -11.51 1.38
C ALA A 144 10.37 -12.14 1.59
N PHE A 145 9.45 -11.35 2.13
CA PHE A 145 8.03 -11.65 2.31
C PHE A 145 7.19 -10.42 1.97
N ALA A 146 5.89 -10.61 1.80
CA ALA A 146 4.93 -9.52 1.75
C ALA A 146 4.16 -9.46 3.09
N MET A 147 3.97 -8.26 3.62
CA MET A 147 3.13 -7.99 4.79
C MET A 147 1.85 -7.31 4.32
N LYS A 148 0.71 -8.01 4.35
CA LYS A 148 -0.63 -7.43 4.17
C LYS A 148 -1.09 -6.89 5.52
N GLN A 149 -0.99 -5.59 5.73
CA GLN A 149 -1.51 -4.88 6.90
C GLN A 149 -3.00 -4.57 6.70
N VAL A 150 -3.84 -5.01 7.62
CA VAL A 150 -5.31 -4.87 7.61
C VAL A 150 -5.75 -4.05 8.82
N SER A 151 -6.57 -3.01 8.59
CA SER A 151 -7.03 -2.08 9.64
C SER A 151 -8.56 -2.11 9.81
N ASN A 152 -9.06 -2.50 10.98
CA ASN A 152 -10.49 -2.48 11.28
C ASN A 152 -10.93 -1.10 11.81
N GLN A 153 -11.30 -0.19 10.92
CA GLN A 153 -11.63 1.21 11.26
C GLN A 153 -13.10 1.48 11.68
N GLN A 154 -13.98 0.47 11.65
CA GLN A 154 -15.40 0.62 12.01
C GLN A 154 -15.76 -0.15 13.29
N LYS A 155 -16.68 0.42 14.09
CA LYS A 155 -17.11 -0.02 15.44
C LYS A 155 -17.84 -1.40 15.52
N THR A 156 -17.75 -2.23 14.50
CA THR A 156 -18.37 -3.57 14.42
C THR A 156 -17.30 -4.67 14.49
N ASP A 157 -16.60 -4.74 15.63
CA ASP A 157 -15.43 -5.60 15.88
C ASP A 157 -15.60 -7.12 15.61
N LYS A 158 -16.83 -7.62 15.38
CA LYS A 158 -17.08 -9.05 15.15
C LYS A 158 -16.99 -9.46 13.68
N GLU A 159 -17.64 -8.73 12.77
CA GLU A 159 -17.77 -9.15 11.37
C GLU A 159 -16.43 -9.04 10.63
N ASN A 160 -15.71 -7.94 10.81
CA ASN A 160 -14.38 -7.75 10.20
C ASN A 160 -13.34 -8.74 10.75
N MET A 161 -13.42 -9.07 12.05
CA MET A 161 -12.57 -10.13 12.63
C MET A 161 -12.91 -11.50 12.07
N GLN A 162 -14.19 -11.82 11.85
CA GLN A 162 -14.61 -13.09 11.25
C GLN A 162 -14.14 -13.21 9.80
N LEU A 163 -14.17 -12.12 9.01
CA LEU A 163 -13.61 -12.09 7.65
C LEU A 163 -12.10 -12.34 7.65
N LEU A 164 -11.35 -11.71 8.57
CA LEU A 164 -9.91 -11.90 8.74
C LEU A 164 -9.55 -13.33 9.19
N GLU A 165 -10.24 -13.87 10.20
CA GLU A 165 -10.06 -15.24 10.67
C GLU A 165 -10.38 -16.27 9.56
N ASN A 166 -11.39 -15.98 8.73
CA ASN A 166 -11.74 -16.78 7.56
C ASN A 166 -10.68 -16.71 6.44
N GLU A 167 -10.16 -15.52 6.09
CA GLU A 167 -9.07 -15.40 5.11
C GLU A 167 -7.83 -16.19 5.55
N ILE A 168 -7.41 -16.03 6.80
CA ILE A 168 -6.27 -16.76 7.38
C ILE A 168 -6.52 -18.27 7.37
N GLY A 169 -7.71 -18.71 7.78
CA GLY A 169 -8.08 -20.13 7.80
C GLY A 169 -8.12 -20.76 6.41
N ILE A 170 -8.62 -20.05 5.41
CA ILE A 170 -8.63 -20.49 4.00
C ILE A 170 -7.19 -20.59 3.48
N LEU A 171 -6.40 -19.50 3.57
CA LEU A 171 -5.01 -19.48 3.10
C LEU A 171 -4.15 -20.57 3.76
N HIS A 172 -4.34 -20.84 5.05
CA HIS A 172 -3.62 -21.90 5.75
C HIS A 172 -4.05 -23.31 5.31
N SER A 173 -5.30 -23.49 4.86
CA SER A 173 -5.78 -24.79 4.35
C SER A 173 -5.33 -25.09 2.91
N LEU A 174 -5.02 -24.08 2.11
CA LEU A 174 -4.73 -24.21 0.68
C LEU A 174 -3.21 -24.34 0.40
N ASN A 175 -2.65 -25.54 0.56
CA ASN A 175 -1.25 -25.80 0.22
C ASN A 175 -1.07 -26.17 -1.27
N ASN A 176 -1.00 -25.16 -2.14
CA ASN A 176 -0.71 -25.31 -3.56
C ASN A 176 0.41 -24.33 -3.98
N GLU A 177 1.13 -24.61 -5.08
CA GLU A 177 2.14 -23.69 -5.61
C GLU A 177 1.52 -22.46 -6.30
N ALA A 178 0.36 -22.61 -6.94
CA ALA A 178 -0.35 -21.54 -7.63
C ALA A 178 -1.19 -20.63 -6.70
N ILE A 179 -0.99 -20.73 -5.38
CA ILE A 179 -1.68 -19.96 -4.35
C ILE A 179 -0.63 -19.32 -3.44
N VAL A 180 -0.87 -18.07 -3.02
CA VAL A 180 0.02 -17.37 -2.08
C VAL A 180 0.00 -18.06 -0.71
N LYS A 181 1.17 -18.38 -0.17
CA LYS A 181 1.26 -19.02 1.16
C LYS A 181 1.24 -17.98 2.28
N ILE A 182 0.46 -18.23 3.33
CA ILE A 182 0.53 -17.50 4.59
C ILE A 182 1.53 -18.18 5.54
N TYR A 183 2.34 -17.38 6.24
CA TYR A 183 3.39 -17.86 7.15
C TYR A 183 3.09 -17.51 8.60
N GLU A 184 2.84 -16.22 8.91
CA GLU A 184 2.66 -15.73 10.28
C GLU A 184 1.64 -14.58 10.33
N VAL A 185 0.99 -14.40 11.49
CA VAL A 185 0.09 -13.27 11.74
C VAL A 185 0.61 -12.44 12.92
N PHE A 186 0.77 -11.14 12.69
CA PHE A 186 1.14 -10.16 13.71
C PHE A 186 -0.05 -9.30 14.11
N ARG A 187 -0.11 -8.94 15.38
CA ARG A 187 -0.91 -7.83 15.89
C ARG A 187 0.00 -6.62 16.01
N ILE A 188 -0.34 -5.55 15.30
CA ILE A 188 0.46 -4.32 15.23
C ILE A 188 -0.04 -3.35 16.31
N GLU A 189 -1.35 -3.10 16.34
CA GLU A 189 -2.02 -2.24 17.33
C GLU A 189 -3.33 -2.89 17.82
N GLU A 190 -4.17 -2.15 18.56
CA GLU A 190 -5.58 -2.53 18.68
C GLU A 190 -6.26 -2.46 17.31
N ASN A 191 -6.97 -3.53 16.95
CA ASN A 191 -7.69 -3.65 15.67
C ASN A 191 -6.85 -3.51 14.38
N GLN A 192 -5.51 -3.66 14.46
CA GLN A 192 -4.61 -3.74 13.31
C GLN A 192 -3.79 -5.04 13.30
N TYR A 193 -3.78 -5.72 12.16
CA TYR A 193 -3.07 -7.00 11.97
C TYR A 193 -2.18 -6.96 10.72
N GLY A 194 -1.01 -7.60 10.78
CA GLY A 194 -0.09 -7.78 9.66
C GLY A 194 0.04 -9.26 9.31
N LEU A 195 -0.42 -9.66 8.13
CA LEU A 195 -0.31 -11.04 7.64
C LEU A 195 1.00 -11.15 6.85
N ILE A 196 1.93 -11.97 7.31
CA ILE A 196 3.15 -12.32 6.57
C ILE A 196 2.79 -13.41 5.58
N ILE A 197 2.82 -13.06 4.29
CA ILE A 197 2.54 -13.95 3.16
C ILE A 197 3.76 -14.02 2.23
N GLU A 198 3.73 -15.00 1.33
CA GLU A 198 4.74 -15.20 0.30
C GLU A 198 4.94 -13.93 -0.55
N PHE A 199 6.19 -13.48 -0.69
CA PHE A 199 6.54 -12.46 -1.68
C PHE A 199 6.63 -13.11 -3.06
N VAL A 200 5.73 -12.72 -3.97
CA VAL A 200 5.76 -13.16 -5.36
C VAL A 200 6.60 -12.17 -6.17
N ASP A 201 7.80 -12.58 -6.60
CA ASP A 201 8.63 -11.74 -7.46
C ASP A 201 8.10 -11.81 -8.92
N GLY A 202 7.34 -10.77 -9.28
CA GLY A 202 6.54 -10.74 -10.50
C GLY A 202 5.68 -9.49 -10.64
N ILE A 203 4.79 -9.49 -11.63
CA ILE A 203 3.79 -8.43 -11.84
C ILE A 203 2.37 -9.03 -11.76
N CYS A 204 1.38 -8.22 -11.38
CA CYS A 204 -0.01 -8.64 -11.51
C CYS A 204 -0.47 -8.56 -12.98
N LEU A 205 -1.45 -9.39 -13.33
CA LEU A 205 -2.02 -9.47 -14.67
C LEU A 205 -2.66 -8.14 -15.11
N ALA A 206 -3.12 -7.30 -14.17
CA ALA A 206 -3.56 -5.93 -14.46
C ALA A 206 -2.41 -5.10 -15.08
N THR A 207 -1.23 -5.08 -14.45
CA THR A 207 -0.05 -4.36 -14.96
C THR A 207 0.40 -4.92 -16.30
N LEU A 208 0.36 -6.24 -16.50
CA LEU A 208 0.68 -6.85 -17.80
C LEU A 208 -0.28 -6.37 -18.91
N ILE A 209 -1.58 -6.42 -18.67
CA ILE A 209 -2.60 -5.96 -19.64
C ILE A 209 -2.41 -4.47 -19.98
N GLU A 210 -2.09 -3.64 -18.98
CA GLU A 210 -1.78 -2.22 -19.19
C GLU A 210 -0.50 -2.00 -20.01
N GLN A 211 0.57 -2.76 -19.75
CA GLN A 211 1.82 -2.70 -20.50
C GLN A 211 1.61 -3.11 -21.97
N LEU A 212 0.88 -4.21 -22.21
CA LEU A 212 0.51 -4.66 -23.56
C LEU A 212 -0.28 -3.57 -24.30
N LYS A 213 -1.31 -3.00 -23.65
CA LYS A 213 -2.13 -1.94 -24.21
C LYS A 213 -1.33 -0.67 -24.52
N LYS A 214 -0.44 -0.22 -23.62
CA LYS A 214 0.45 0.94 -23.85
C LYS A 214 1.39 0.72 -25.03
N ASN A 215 1.94 -0.48 -25.17
CA ASN A 215 2.87 -0.84 -26.24
C ASN A 215 2.18 -1.28 -27.55
N GLN A 216 0.85 -1.23 -27.62
CA GLN A 216 0.02 -1.78 -28.71
C GLN A 216 0.23 -3.29 -29.01
N ASN A 217 0.90 -3.98 -28.09
CA ASN A 217 1.23 -5.40 -28.19
C ASN A 217 0.05 -6.28 -27.74
N GLN A 218 0.11 -7.55 -28.11
CA GLN A 218 -0.90 -8.56 -27.83
C GLN A 218 -0.18 -9.85 -27.43
N LEU A 219 -0.70 -10.59 -26.44
CA LEU A 219 -0.23 -11.94 -26.18
C LEU A 219 -0.63 -12.85 -27.34
N LYS A 220 0.26 -13.76 -27.74
CA LYS A 220 -0.08 -14.79 -28.72
C LYS A 220 -1.07 -15.77 -28.12
N GLU A 221 -1.82 -16.47 -28.97
CA GLU A 221 -2.80 -17.45 -28.49
C GLU A 221 -2.14 -18.58 -27.68
N GLU A 222 -0.88 -18.97 -27.99
CA GLU A 222 -0.14 -19.95 -27.21
C GLU A 222 0.20 -19.46 -25.79
N ASP A 223 0.63 -18.20 -25.64
CA ASP A 223 0.92 -17.60 -24.33
C ASP A 223 -0.35 -17.48 -23.48
N ILE A 224 -1.47 -17.08 -24.11
CA ILE A 224 -2.78 -17.02 -23.47
C ILE A 224 -3.26 -18.43 -23.06
N LYS A 225 -3.04 -19.44 -23.91
CA LYS A 225 -3.35 -20.85 -23.62
C LYS A 225 -2.57 -21.35 -22.40
N ILE A 226 -1.27 -21.02 -22.28
CA ILE A 226 -0.47 -21.37 -21.10
C ILE A 226 -1.00 -20.65 -19.86
N LEU A 227 -1.11 -19.32 -19.91
CA LEU A 227 -1.56 -18.49 -18.78
C LEU A 227 -2.94 -18.92 -18.25
N LEU A 228 -3.92 -19.11 -19.15
CA LEU A 228 -5.28 -19.50 -18.78
C LEU A 228 -5.33 -20.91 -18.19
N LYS A 229 -4.51 -21.85 -18.70
CA LYS A 229 -4.46 -23.23 -18.19
C LYS A 229 -3.95 -23.29 -16.74
N GLU A 230 -2.94 -22.49 -16.39
CA GLU A 230 -2.43 -22.46 -15.01
C GLU A 230 -3.40 -21.76 -14.05
N ILE A 231 -4.10 -20.69 -14.47
CA ILE A 231 -5.16 -20.08 -13.64
C ILE A 231 -6.32 -21.07 -13.43
N LEU A 232 -6.74 -21.79 -14.47
CA LEU A 232 -7.81 -22.79 -14.37
C LEU A 232 -7.43 -23.97 -13.46
N LYS A 233 -6.18 -24.45 -13.50
CA LYS A 233 -5.66 -25.45 -12.54
C LYS A 233 -5.75 -24.96 -11.10
N ALA A 234 -5.33 -23.71 -10.85
CA ALA A 234 -5.40 -23.10 -9.52
C ALA A 234 -6.86 -23.01 -9.02
N LEU A 235 -7.79 -22.57 -9.87
CA LEU A 235 -9.22 -22.55 -9.54
C LEU A 235 -9.79 -23.96 -9.31
N ASN A 236 -9.46 -24.94 -10.15
CA ASN A 236 -9.95 -26.32 -9.98
C ASN A 236 -9.55 -26.88 -8.60
N PHE A 237 -8.29 -26.66 -8.18
CA PHE A 237 -7.83 -27.04 -6.84
C PHE A 237 -8.61 -26.33 -5.72
N ILE A 238 -8.78 -25.00 -5.80
CA ILE A 238 -9.55 -24.21 -4.81
C ILE A 238 -11.00 -24.72 -4.71
N HIS A 239 -11.61 -25.05 -5.85
CA HIS A 239 -12.98 -25.54 -5.93
C HIS A 239 -13.14 -26.96 -5.40
N GLN A 240 -12.15 -27.85 -5.64
CA GLN A 240 -12.09 -29.19 -5.03
C GLN A 240 -11.97 -29.12 -3.49
N GLU A 241 -11.23 -28.14 -2.98
CA GLU A 241 -11.14 -27.83 -1.54
C GLU A 241 -12.40 -27.15 -0.95
N GLN A 242 -13.51 -27.12 -1.69
CA GLN A 242 -14.79 -26.50 -1.31
C GLN A 242 -14.68 -25.00 -0.96
N VAL A 243 -13.68 -24.33 -1.54
CA VAL A 243 -13.48 -22.87 -1.43
C VAL A 243 -14.01 -22.19 -2.69
N ILE A 244 -14.62 -21.03 -2.53
CA ILE A 244 -15.00 -20.12 -3.63
C ILE A 244 -14.27 -18.80 -3.41
N HIS A 245 -13.59 -18.30 -4.43
CA HIS A 245 -12.73 -17.12 -4.30
C HIS A 245 -13.52 -15.81 -4.24
N ARG A 246 -14.55 -15.67 -5.09
CA ARG A 246 -15.50 -14.54 -5.19
C ARG A 246 -14.92 -13.17 -5.58
N ASP A 247 -13.65 -13.10 -5.99
CA ASP A 247 -13.02 -11.85 -6.44
C ASP A 247 -11.85 -12.08 -7.43
N ILE A 248 -12.06 -12.98 -8.39
CA ILE A 248 -11.10 -13.20 -9.48
C ILE A 248 -11.10 -11.99 -10.42
N LYS A 249 -9.95 -11.33 -10.51
CA LYS A 249 -9.72 -10.14 -11.33
C LYS A 249 -8.22 -9.99 -11.64
N PRO A 250 -7.81 -9.17 -12.63
CA PRO A 250 -6.42 -9.09 -13.06
C PRO A 250 -5.45 -8.60 -11.96
N GLN A 251 -5.94 -7.87 -10.96
CA GLN A 251 -5.12 -7.42 -9.82
C GLN A 251 -4.75 -8.57 -8.88
N ASN A 252 -5.60 -9.60 -8.75
CA ASN A 252 -5.47 -10.68 -7.76
C ASN A 252 -4.72 -11.92 -8.32
N ILE A 253 -4.21 -11.81 -9.55
CA ILE A 253 -3.45 -12.84 -10.26
C ILE A 253 -2.06 -12.27 -10.53
N MET A 254 -1.01 -12.89 -9.98
CA MET A 254 0.39 -12.54 -10.25
C MET A 254 1.06 -13.56 -11.15
N ILE A 255 1.95 -13.06 -12.01
CA ILE A 255 2.81 -13.84 -12.90
C ILE A 255 4.25 -13.58 -12.46
N SER A 256 4.96 -14.63 -12.07
CA SER A 256 6.38 -14.53 -11.71
C SER A 256 7.21 -14.14 -12.93
N GLN A 257 8.29 -13.35 -12.72
CA GLN A 257 9.11 -12.80 -13.81
C GLN A 257 9.67 -13.85 -14.79
N SER A 258 9.75 -15.13 -14.37
CA SER A 258 10.39 -16.19 -15.15
C SER A 258 9.50 -16.85 -16.22
N SER A 259 8.17 -16.88 -16.08
CA SER A 259 7.29 -17.60 -17.03
C SER A 259 5.80 -17.37 -16.83
N PHE A 260 5.01 -17.42 -17.91
CA PHE A 260 3.55 -17.58 -17.86
C PHE A 260 3.09 -18.91 -17.23
N LYS A 261 3.99 -19.89 -17.05
CA LYS A 261 3.70 -21.11 -16.29
C LYS A 261 3.62 -20.88 -14.77
N ASN A 262 4.18 -19.77 -14.27
CA ASN A 262 4.35 -19.53 -12.84
C ASN A 262 3.35 -18.46 -12.37
N VAL A 263 2.09 -18.87 -12.28
CA VAL A 263 0.97 -18.02 -11.86
C VAL A 263 0.65 -18.24 -10.38
N LYS A 264 0.33 -17.18 -9.64
CA LYS A 264 -0.18 -17.25 -8.26
C LYS A 264 -1.42 -16.40 -8.07
N ILE A 265 -2.41 -16.95 -7.37
CA ILE A 265 -3.58 -16.23 -6.86
C ILE A 265 -3.22 -15.66 -5.47
N ILE A 266 -3.46 -14.37 -5.25
CA ILE A 266 -2.81 -13.61 -4.15
C ILE A 266 -3.73 -12.93 -3.12
N ASP A 267 -5.06 -12.95 -3.25
CA ASP A 267 -5.96 -12.24 -2.32
C ASP A 267 -7.25 -13.01 -2.02
N PHE A 268 -7.38 -13.50 -0.79
CA PHE A 268 -8.50 -14.36 -0.35
C PHE A 268 -9.44 -13.66 0.64
N GLY A 269 -9.33 -12.32 0.79
CA GLY A 269 -10.12 -11.54 1.75
C GLY A 269 -11.65 -11.57 1.54
N LEU A 270 -12.12 -12.03 0.37
CA LEU A 270 -13.54 -12.25 0.07
C LEU A 270 -13.91 -13.74 -0.11
N SER A 271 -12.98 -14.67 0.05
CA SER A 271 -13.23 -16.10 -0.18
C SER A 271 -14.07 -16.74 0.93
N ILE A 272 -14.75 -17.85 0.64
CA ILE A 272 -15.52 -18.65 1.63
C ILE A 272 -15.26 -20.13 1.43
N LYS A 273 -15.37 -20.91 2.51
CA LYS A 273 -15.38 -22.38 2.48
C LYS A 273 -16.80 -22.89 2.81
N ASN A 274 -17.24 -23.97 2.17
CA ASN A 274 -18.51 -24.68 2.42
C ASN A 274 -19.83 -23.91 2.16
N SER A 275 -19.80 -22.78 1.44
CA SER A 275 -20.99 -22.05 0.92
C SER A 275 -22.13 -21.70 1.92
N GLN A 276 -21.85 -21.60 3.22
CA GLN A 276 -22.89 -21.34 4.25
C GLN A 276 -23.29 -19.85 4.40
N GLN A 277 -22.71 -18.92 3.63
CA GLN A 277 -22.94 -17.48 3.80
C GLN A 277 -23.21 -16.77 2.46
N TYR A 278 -24.30 -16.00 2.39
CA TYR A 278 -24.90 -15.52 1.13
C TYR A 278 -24.70 -14.01 0.88
N ASN A 279 -23.73 -13.37 1.54
CA ASN A 279 -23.49 -11.94 1.39
C ASN A 279 -22.92 -11.61 0.00
N ARG A 280 -23.64 -10.77 -0.77
CA ARG A 280 -23.20 -10.23 -2.07
C ARG A 280 -21.90 -9.43 -1.92
N CYS A 281 -20.83 -9.89 -2.59
CA CYS A 281 -19.50 -9.28 -2.59
C CYS A 281 -18.79 -9.48 -3.95
N GLY A 282 -17.60 -8.91 -4.10
CA GLY A 282 -16.77 -9.01 -5.31
C GLY A 282 -16.74 -7.71 -6.13
N THR A 283 -15.78 -7.60 -7.04
CA THR A 283 -15.54 -6.37 -7.81
C THR A 283 -16.59 -6.18 -8.94
N PRO A 284 -17.32 -5.05 -8.99
CA PRO A 284 -18.25 -4.75 -10.09
C PRO A 284 -17.55 -4.73 -11.45
N GLY A 285 -18.21 -5.26 -12.49
CA GLY A 285 -17.60 -5.49 -13.80
C GLY A 285 -16.94 -6.86 -13.96
N TYR A 286 -16.69 -7.59 -12.86
CA TYR A 286 -16.19 -8.98 -12.86
C TYR A 286 -17.20 -9.97 -12.22
N MET A 287 -18.03 -9.53 -11.27
CA MET A 287 -19.07 -10.36 -10.64
C MET A 287 -19.99 -11.04 -11.67
N ALA A 288 -20.30 -12.31 -11.43
CA ALA A 288 -21.23 -13.08 -12.26
C ALA A 288 -22.69 -12.56 -12.20
N PRO A 289 -23.51 -12.77 -13.25
CA PRO A 289 -24.87 -12.19 -13.37
C PRO A 289 -25.80 -12.60 -12.21
N GLU A 290 -25.72 -13.85 -11.76
CA GLU A 290 -26.48 -14.37 -10.62
C GLU A 290 -26.11 -13.67 -9.29
N ILE A 291 -24.84 -13.26 -9.14
CA ILE A 291 -24.32 -12.60 -7.94
C ILE A 291 -24.66 -11.11 -7.91
N VAL A 292 -24.49 -10.42 -9.04
CA VAL A 292 -24.73 -8.97 -9.12
C VAL A 292 -26.23 -8.62 -9.06
N ASN A 293 -27.12 -9.57 -9.40
CA ASN A 293 -28.57 -9.44 -9.33
C ASN A 293 -29.19 -9.99 -8.03
N MET A 294 -28.43 -10.70 -7.20
CA MET A 294 -28.89 -11.25 -5.92
C MET A 294 -29.49 -10.18 -5.00
N LYS A 295 -30.72 -10.41 -4.54
CA LYS A 295 -31.42 -9.63 -3.52
C LYS A 295 -31.08 -10.15 -2.12
N LYS A 296 -31.33 -9.35 -1.09
CA LYS A 296 -31.10 -9.77 0.31
C LYS A 296 -31.98 -10.94 0.77
N GLU A 297 -33.12 -11.16 0.13
CA GLU A 297 -34.02 -12.28 0.41
C GLU A 297 -33.62 -13.59 -0.30
N ASP A 298 -32.73 -13.55 -1.31
CA ASP A 298 -32.38 -14.70 -2.13
C ASP A 298 -31.40 -15.63 -1.40
N GLN A 299 -31.92 -16.68 -0.75
CA GLN A 299 -31.11 -17.70 -0.04
C GLN A 299 -30.39 -18.70 -0.98
N LYS A 300 -29.96 -18.27 -2.16
CA LYS A 300 -29.25 -19.17 -3.10
C LYS A 300 -27.76 -19.27 -2.72
N PRO A 301 -27.21 -20.50 -2.64
CA PRO A 301 -25.79 -20.68 -2.36
C PRO A 301 -24.91 -20.19 -3.51
N TRP A 302 -23.74 -19.70 -3.15
CA TRP A 302 -22.66 -19.45 -4.10
C TRP A 302 -22.19 -20.78 -4.69
N THR A 303 -22.09 -20.84 -6.01
CA THR A 303 -21.40 -21.92 -6.73
C THR A 303 -20.01 -21.44 -7.15
N SER A 304 -19.06 -22.36 -7.25
CA SER A 304 -17.70 -22.10 -7.76
C SER A 304 -17.68 -21.53 -9.18
N LEU A 305 -18.77 -21.72 -9.94
CA LEU A 305 -18.97 -21.23 -11.30
C LEU A 305 -18.98 -19.69 -11.40
N CYS A 306 -19.17 -18.95 -10.29
CA CYS A 306 -19.01 -17.49 -10.31
C CYS A 306 -17.56 -17.05 -10.54
N ASP A 307 -16.58 -17.85 -10.07
CA ASP A 307 -15.15 -17.59 -10.30
C ASP A 307 -14.78 -17.84 -11.76
N ILE A 308 -15.42 -18.81 -12.42
CA ILE A 308 -15.20 -19.11 -13.85
C ILE A 308 -15.75 -18.00 -14.74
N PHE A 309 -16.91 -17.43 -14.40
CA PHE A 309 -17.40 -16.23 -15.07
C PHE A 309 -16.43 -15.05 -14.92
N SER A 310 -15.96 -14.82 -13.68
CA SER A 310 -15.01 -13.76 -13.37
C SER A 310 -13.69 -13.93 -14.14
N LEU A 311 -13.20 -15.17 -14.27
CA LEU A 311 -12.06 -15.51 -15.14
C LEU A 311 -12.40 -15.33 -16.63
N GLY A 312 -13.62 -15.63 -17.07
CA GLY A 312 -14.11 -15.34 -18.42
C GLY A 312 -14.06 -13.84 -18.76
N VAL A 313 -14.39 -12.97 -17.79
CA VAL A 313 -14.24 -11.52 -17.92
C VAL A 313 -12.77 -11.11 -18.05
N VAL A 314 -11.87 -11.74 -17.26
CA VAL A 314 -10.42 -11.53 -17.39
C VAL A 314 -9.92 -11.98 -18.77
N PHE A 315 -10.35 -13.15 -19.24
CA PHE A 315 -9.99 -13.72 -20.53
C PHE A 315 -10.48 -12.85 -21.69
N TYR A 316 -11.73 -12.39 -21.66
CA TYR A 316 -12.24 -11.37 -22.59
C TYR A 316 -11.30 -10.17 -22.65
N LYS A 317 -10.93 -9.62 -21.48
CA LYS A 317 -10.12 -8.41 -21.37
C LYS A 317 -8.69 -8.58 -21.89
N ILE A 318 -8.13 -9.79 -21.84
CA ILE A 318 -6.85 -10.12 -22.50
C ILE A 318 -7.04 -10.11 -24.02
N LEU A 319 -8.04 -10.84 -24.53
CA LEU A 319 -8.30 -10.99 -25.96
C LEU A 319 -8.67 -9.65 -26.63
N SER A 320 -9.40 -8.79 -25.92
CA SER A 320 -9.86 -7.48 -26.40
C SER A 320 -8.84 -6.33 -26.20
N LYS A 321 -7.55 -6.64 -26.02
CA LYS A 321 -6.47 -5.65 -25.79
C LYS A 321 -6.74 -4.68 -24.63
N GLY A 322 -7.30 -5.18 -23.53
CA GLY A 322 -7.56 -4.42 -22.31
C GLY A 322 -8.91 -3.69 -22.25
N ILE A 323 -9.79 -3.86 -23.23
CA ILE A 323 -11.18 -3.37 -23.18
C ILE A 323 -11.96 -4.13 -22.09
N ASN A 324 -12.74 -3.43 -21.27
CA ASN A 324 -13.57 -4.06 -20.24
C ASN A 324 -14.76 -4.82 -20.87
N CYS A 325 -15.10 -6.00 -20.34
CA CYS A 325 -16.20 -6.84 -20.85
C CYS A 325 -17.56 -6.13 -20.78
N PHE A 326 -17.81 -5.43 -19.67
CA PHE A 326 -18.96 -4.54 -19.51
C PHE A 326 -18.48 -3.09 -19.58
N GLN A 327 -18.88 -2.39 -20.63
CA GLN A 327 -18.51 -0.99 -20.87
C GLN A 327 -19.59 -0.04 -20.36
N GLY A 328 -19.22 1.21 -20.09
CA GLY A 328 -20.13 2.29 -19.67
C GLY A 328 -19.35 3.56 -19.37
N GLN A 329 -20.00 4.71 -19.54
CA GLN A 329 -19.43 6.03 -19.19
C GLN A 329 -19.45 6.30 -17.69
N THR A 330 -20.29 5.59 -16.92
CA THR A 330 -20.38 5.68 -15.45
C THR A 330 -20.31 4.29 -14.81
N SER A 331 -19.96 4.24 -13.53
CA SER A 331 -19.97 2.99 -12.75
C SER A 331 -21.34 2.30 -12.77
N ASP A 332 -22.44 3.07 -12.66
CA ASP A 332 -23.80 2.54 -12.72
C ASP A 332 -24.14 1.91 -14.09
N GLN A 333 -23.62 2.46 -15.19
CA GLN A 333 -23.80 1.86 -16.52
C GLN A 333 -23.02 0.54 -16.64
N ILE A 334 -21.78 0.49 -16.12
CA ILE A 334 -21.00 -0.75 -16.06
C ILE A 334 -21.73 -1.81 -15.22
N VAL A 335 -22.25 -1.44 -14.05
CA VAL A 335 -23.06 -2.32 -13.18
C VAL A 335 -24.34 -2.76 -13.88
N ALA A 336 -25.05 -1.87 -14.59
CA ALA A 336 -26.26 -2.21 -15.33
C ALA A 336 -26.00 -3.20 -16.47
N ASN A 337 -24.90 -3.03 -17.21
CA ASN A 337 -24.52 -3.92 -18.30
C ASN A 337 -24.02 -5.28 -17.76
N ASN A 338 -23.27 -5.28 -16.66
CA ASN A 338 -22.90 -6.50 -15.92
C ASN A 338 -24.14 -7.25 -15.40
N LYS A 339 -25.14 -6.55 -14.85
CA LYS A 339 -26.42 -7.14 -14.42
C LYS A 339 -27.20 -7.78 -15.57
N LYS A 340 -27.20 -7.14 -16.75
CA LYS A 340 -27.83 -7.68 -17.96
C LYS A 340 -27.05 -8.85 -18.56
N CYS A 341 -25.76 -8.96 -18.25
CA CYS A 341 -24.76 -9.76 -18.97
C CYS A 341 -24.63 -9.34 -20.45
N GLN A 342 -24.61 -8.03 -20.70
CA GLN A 342 -24.54 -7.45 -22.05
C GLN A 342 -23.08 -7.35 -22.50
N ILE A 343 -22.62 -8.35 -23.24
CA ILE A 343 -21.25 -8.48 -23.77
C ILE A 343 -21.24 -8.06 -25.24
N ASP A 344 -20.32 -7.17 -25.61
CA ASP A 344 -20.08 -6.79 -27.01
C ASP A 344 -18.95 -7.65 -27.61
N TRP A 345 -19.35 -8.71 -28.32
CA TRP A 345 -18.45 -9.68 -28.93
C TRP A 345 -17.58 -9.10 -30.07
N SER A 346 -17.97 -7.97 -30.68
CA SER A 346 -17.21 -7.37 -31.79
C SER A 346 -15.78 -7.00 -31.37
N ASN A 347 -15.60 -6.57 -30.12
CA ASN A 347 -14.29 -6.20 -29.56
C ASN A 347 -13.28 -7.36 -29.50
N VAL A 348 -13.75 -8.61 -29.57
CA VAL A 348 -12.91 -9.81 -29.62
C VAL A 348 -12.90 -10.41 -31.03
N GLN A 349 -14.05 -10.46 -31.72
CA GLN A 349 -14.19 -11.02 -33.06
C GLN A 349 -13.40 -10.26 -34.15
N GLN A 350 -13.05 -9.00 -33.91
CA GLN A 350 -12.11 -8.25 -34.77
C GLN A 350 -10.68 -8.82 -34.78
N PHE A 351 -10.34 -9.73 -33.87
CA PHE A 351 -9.04 -10.39 -33.78
C PHE A 351 -9.14 -11.85 -34.24
N ASN A 352 -8.16 -12.29 -35.03
CA ASN A 352 -8.15 -13.61 -35.68
C ASN A 352 -7.72 -14.75 -34.73
N TYR A 353 -8.46 -14.91 -33.63
CA TYR A 353 -8.31 -16.01 -32.68
C TYR A 353 -9.01 -17.29 -33.15
N SER A 354 -8.57 -18.46 -32.69
CA SER A 354 -9.17 -19.74 -33.09
C SER A 354 -10.62 -19.87 -32.62
N GLN A 355 -11.41 -20.66 -33.36
CA GLN A 355 -12.79 -20.97 -32.97
C GLN A 355 -12.86 -21.61 -31.57
N ASN A 356 -11.86 -22.42 -31.21
CA ASN A 356 -11.73 -23.04 -29.89
C ASN A 356 -11.46 -22.00 -28.78
N CYS A 357 -10.70 -20.94 -29.07
CA CYS A 357 -10.49 -19.82 -28.14
C CYS A 357 -11.82 -19.11 -27.84
N ILE A 358 -12.59 -18.79 -28.89
CA ILE A 358 -13.86 -18.07 -28.78
C ILE A 358 -14.97 -18.93 -28.17
N SER A 359 -15.02 -20.24 -28.44
CA SER A 359 -16.00 -21.14 -27.82
C SER A 359 -15.76 -21.30 -26.32
N LEU A 360 -14.50 -21.44 -25.88
CA LEU A 360 -14.16 -21.47 -24.45
C LEU A 360 -14.59 -20.18 -23.75
N LEU A 361 -14.26 -19.02 -24.34
CA LEU A 361 -14.64 -17.72 -23.79
C LEU A 361 -16.17 -17.61 -23.58
N LYS A 362 -16.96 -18.06 -24.56
CA LYS A 362 -18.43 -18.07 -24.47
C LYS A 362 -18.93 -19.02 -23.40
N ALA A 363 -18.35 -20.21 -23.27
CA ALA A 363 -18.73 -21.20 -22.25
C ALA A 363 -18.43 -20.71 -20.81
N MET A 364 -17.35 -19.96 -20.62
CA MET A 364 -17.00 -19.32 -19.34
C MET A 364 -17.92 -18.13 -19.02
N LEU A 365 -18.34 -17.36 -20.03
CA LEU A 365 -19.22 -16.19 -19.89
C LEU A 365 -20.71 -16.52 -20.02
N ALA A 366 -21.10 -17.79 -19.89
CA ALA A 366 -22.51 -18.19 -19.89
C ALA A 366 -23.27 -17.50 -18.75
N LYS A 367 -24.41 -16.87 -19.10
CA LYS A 367 -25.20 -16.07 -18.15
C LYS A 367 -25.85 -16.94 -17.08
N ASP A 368 -26.39 -18.08 -17.47
CA ASP A 368 -26.91 -19.08 -16.55
C ASP A 368 -25.73 -19.88 -15.96
N PRO A 369 -25.62 -20.03 -14.63
CA PRO A 369 -24.62 -20.90 -14.02
C PRO A 369 -24.71 -22.36 -14.46
N GLU A 370 -25.90 -22.91 -14.70
CA GLU A 370 -26.03 -24.35 -15.04
C GLU A 370 -25.50 -24.65 -16.46
N GLU A 371 -25.54 -23.66 -17.35
CA GLU A 371 -24.95 -23.71 -18.70
C GLU A 371 -23.46 -23.29 -18.70
N ARG A 372 -22.90 -22.92 -17.55
CA ARG A 372 -21.54 -22.41 -17.44
C ARG A 372 -20.54 -23.51 -17.17
N ILE A 373 -19.49 -23.52 -17.97
CA ILE A 373 -18.40 -24.50 -17.83
C ILE A 373 -17.72 -24.38 -16.45
N SER A 374 -17.41 -25.51 -15.82
CA SER A 374 -16.59 -25.56 -14.59
C SER A 374 -15.09 -25.47 -14.90
N ALA A 375 -14.25 -25.30 -13.87
CA ALA A 375 -12.79 -25.30 -14.03
C ALA A 375 -12.27 -26.59 -14.69
N ASP A 376 -12.79 -27.73 -14.24
CA ASP A 376 -12.39 -29.06 -14.72
C ASP A 376 -12.78 -29.30 -16.18
N GLN A 377 -14.04 -29.02 -16.53
CA GLN A 377 -14.51 -29.08 -17.92
C GLN A 377 -13.77 -28.08 -18.83
N ALA A 378 -13.44 -26.89 -18.32
CA ALA A 378 -12.68 -25.90 -19.07
C ALA A 378 -11.26 -26.40 -19.40
N LEU A 379 -10.58 -27.08 -18.46
CA LEU A 379 -9.29 -27.71 -18.71
C LEU A 379 -9.33 -28.83 -19.75
N GLN A 380 -10.49 -29.46 -19.94
CA GLN A 380 -10.76 -30.49 -20.95
C GLN A 380 -11.27 -29.92 -22.29
N HIS A 381 -11.47 -28.61 -22.40
CA HIS A 381 -11.99 -27.99 -23.62
C HIS A 381 -10.96 -28.06 -24.79
N PRO A 382 -11.38 -28.30 -26.05
CA PRO A 382 -10.49 -28.48 -27.22
C PRO A 382 -9.42 -27.40 -27.43
N PHE A 383 -9.67 -26.17 -26.95
CA PHE A 383 -8.66 -25.09 -26.89
C PHE A 383 -7.31 -25.53 -26.27
N PHE A 384 -7.34 -26.44 -25.28
CA PHE A 384 -6.16 -26.98 -24.62
C PHE A 384 -5.64 -28.31 -25.21
N ILE A 385 -6.31 -28.86 -26.24
CA ILE A 385 -6.04 -30.18 -26.83
C ILE A 385 -5.21 -30.08 -28.13
N ASP A 386 -5.30 -28.96 -28.86
CA ASP A 386 -4.52 -28.77 -30.08
C ASP A 386 -3.04 -28.42 -29.82
N LEU A 387 -2.20 -29.46 -29.84
CA LEU A 387 -0.80 -29.51 -30.31
C LEU A 387 -0.45 -30.98 -30.63
N PRO A 388 0.25 -31.31 -31.73
CA PRO A 388 0.71 -32.67 -31.99
C PRO A 388 1.73 -33.14 -30.95
N PRO A 389 1.89 -34.45 -30.71
CA PRO A 389 2.97 -34.96 -29.87
C PRO A 389 4.31 -34.56 -30.48
N VAL A 390 5.11 -33.79 -29.74
CA VAL A 390 6.51 -33.58 -30.10
C VAL A 390 7.20 -34.93 -29.96
N LEU A 391 7.66 -35.48 -31.08
CA LEU A 391 8.49 -36.68 -31.08
C LEU A 391 9.75 -36.41 -30.27
N GLU A 392 10.03 -37.25 -29.28
CA GLU A 392 11.33 -37.29 -28.61
C GLU A 392 12.36 -37.83 -29.62
N THR A 393 13.03 -36.91 -30.32
CA THR A 393 14.26 -37.20 -31.06
C THR A 393 15.37 -36.30 -30.54
N ASP A 394 16.45 -36.94 -30.10
CA ASP A 394 17.59 -36.29 -29.47
C ASP A 394 18.21 -35.20 -30.34
N PHE A 395 18.10 -33.94 -29.90
CA PHE A 395 18.96 -32.86 -30.38
C PHE A 395 19.54 -32.09 -29.19
N ALA A 396 20.75 -32.50 -28.81
CA ALA A 396 21.62 -31.65 -28.00
C ALA A 396 21.91 -30.35 -28.76
N GLY A 397 21.61 -29.22 -28.12
CA GLY A 397 22.00 -27.89 -28.58
C GLY A 397 21.19 -27.30 -29.74
N ASN A 398 20.07 -26.64 -29.41
CA ASN A 398 19.86 -25.25 -29.85
C ASN A 398 18.86 -24.48 -28.98
N ASP A 399 19.16 -23.20 -28.76
CA ASP A 399 18.58 -22.35 -27.72
C ASP A 399 17.31 -21.61 -28.20
N MET A 400 16.14 -22.22 -28.01
CA MET A 400 14.83 -21.56 -28.26
C MET A 400 14.38 -20.60 -27.14
N THR A 401 15.30 -20.00 -26.37
CA THR A 401 14.96 -18.94 -25.38
C THR A 401 15.20 -17.51 -25.88
N GLN A 402 15.64 -17.31 -27.13
CA GLN A 402 16.08 -15.99 -27.60
C GLN A 402 14.98 -15.07 -28.15
N GLN A 403 13.88 -15.58 -28.71
CA GLN A 403 12.81 -14.71 -29.23
C GLN A 403 12.03 -13.96 -28.15
N SER A 404 11.96 -14.48 -26.92
CA SER A 404 11.35 -13.78 -25.77
C SER A 404 12.32 -12.84 -25.04
N LYS A 405 13.64 -13.00 -25.23
CA LYS A 405 14.68 -12.08 -24.73
C LYS A 405 14.99 -10.93 -25.71
N GLY A 406 14.74 -11.13 -27.00
CA GLY A 406 15.24 -10.28 -28.09
C GLY A 406 14.75 -8.84 -28.12
N ILE A 407 13.54 -8.54 -27.63
CA ILE A 407 12.93 -7.20 -27.71
C ILE A 407 13.62 -6.19 -26.76
N VAL A 408 14.33 -6.66 -25.73
CA VAL A 408 14.92 -5.80 -24.68
C VAL A 408 16.36 -5.35 -25.00
N ASN A 409 17.08 -6.09 -25.85
CA ASN A 409 18.54 -5.95 -26.00
C ASN A 409 19.03 -5.34 -27.33
N GLN A 410 18.13 -4.89 -28.21
CA GLN A 410 18.50 -4.27 -29.49
C GLN A 410 18.28 -2.76 -29.50
N ILE A 411 19.27 -2.01 -29.01
CA ILE A 411 19.75 -0.67 -29.44
C ILE A 411 20.93 -0.32 -28.51
N ILE A 412 22.15 -0.26 -29.05
CA ILE A 412 23.32 0.55 -28.65
C ILE A 412 24.50 0.10 -29.54
N ASP A 413 25.04 1.03 -30.31
CA ASP A 413 26.14 0.77 -31.25
C ASP A 413 27.51 0.59 -30.57
N LYS A 414 28.39 -0.15 -31.24
CA LYS A 414 29.84 -0.16 -30.97
C LYS A 414 30.58 0.74 -31.97
N PRO A 415 31.53 1.56 -31.50
CA PRO A 415 32.68 1.97 -32.30
C PRO A 415 33.92 1.09 -32.04
N ASN A 416 34.85 1.13 -33.00
CA ASN A 416 35.97 0.20 -33.12
C ASN A 416 37.14 0.48 -32.14
N LEU A 417 37.97 -0.53 -31.82
CA LEU A 417 39.00 -0.46 -30.75
C LEU A 417 40.45 -0.71 -31.20
N ASP A 418 40.70 -0.94 -32.48
CA ASP A 418 41.99 -1.44 -32.99
C ASP A 418 43.16 -0.44 -32.91
N SER A 419 42.92 0.85 -32.66
CA SER A 419 43.96 1.90 -32.65
C SER A 419 44.68 2.14 -31.31
N ILE A 420 44.45 1.30 -30.28
CA ILE A 420 45.06 1.46 -28.95
C ILE A 420 46.26 0.53 -28.73
N ALA A 421 46.39 -0.55 -29.52
CA ALA A 421 47.40 -1.58 -29.30
C ALA A 421 48.85 -1.12 -29.60
N GLU A 422 49.05 -0.18 -30.52
CA GLU A 422 50.39 0.16 -31.03
C GLU A 422 51.21 1.10 -30.11
N SER A 423 50.58 1.80 -29.16
CA SER A 423 51.26 2.80 -28.31
C SER A 423 51.78 2.29 -26.96
N LEU A 424 51.74 0.97 -26.68
CA LEU A 424 52.03 0.40 -25.35
C LEU A 424 53.30 -0.46 -25.25
N ASN A 425 54.10 -0.58 -26.32
CA ASN A 425 55.31 -1.41 -26.34
C ASN A 425 56.52 -0.83 -25.57
N ASP A 426 56.50 0.44 -25.16
CA ASP A 426 57.68 1.14 -24.60
C ASP A 426 57.86 1.06 -23.06
N LEU A 427 57.04 0.30 -22.34
CA LEU A 427 57.14 0.18 -20.87
C LEU A 427 57.98 -1.04 -20.42
N SER A 428 59.29 -0.95 -20.63
CA SER A 428 60.29 -1.89 -20.09
C SER A 428 61.00 -1.36 -18.80
N GLY A 429 61.66 -2.25 -18.05
CA GLY A 429 62.65 -1.86 -17.04
C GLY A 429 62.17 -1.86 -15.57
N ASN A 430 61.85 -0.69 -15.01
CA ASN A 430 62.31 -0.35 -13.65
C ASN A 430 61.22 -0.07 -12.57
N GLN A 431 60.07 -0.75 -12.58
CA GLN A 431 59.06 -0.62 -11.48
C GLN A 431 58.57 -1.97 -10.89
N LYS A 432 59.44 -2.99 -10.82
CA LYS A 432 59.16 -4.27 -10.13
C LYS A 432 59.48 -4.29 -8.62
N GLN A 433 59.77 -3.14 -8.00
CA GLN A 433 59.99 -3.02 -6.55
C GLN A 433 58.85 -2.20 -5.90
N HIS A 434 58.48 -2.57 -4.66
CA HIS A 434 57.37 -2.03 -3.85
C HIS A 434 55.95 -2.61 -4.07
N ILE A 435 55.82 -3.94 -4.17
CA ILE A 435 54.58 -4.63 -3.75
C ILE A 435 54.62 -4.73 -2.21
N TYR A 436 53.60 -4.20 -1.52
CA TYR A 436 53.49 -4.29 -0.05
C TYR A 436 52.25 -5.13 0.31
N VAL A 437 52.46 -6.38 0.69
CA VAL A 437 51.39 -7.27 1.19
C VAL A 437 51.24 -7.00 2.68
N GLY A 438 50.04 -6.61 3.11
CA GLY A 438 49.76 -6.31 4.51
C GLY A 438 48.44 -6.93 4.95
N GLU A 439 48.50 -7.90 5.86
CA GLU A 439 47.33 -8.41 6.55
C GLU A 439 46.75 -7.38 7.52
N PHE A 440 45.43 -7.41 7.73
CA PHE A 440 44.79 -6.80 8.89
C PHE A 440 43.73 -7.77 9.43
N LYS A 441 43.93 -8.22 10.68
CA LYS A 441 42.96 -9.04 11.43
C LYS A 441 41.80 -8.16 11.95
N PRO A 442 40.63 -8.76 12.27
CA PRO A 442 39.38 -8.01 12.41
C PRO A 442 39.36 -7.06 13.60
N SER A 443 38.61 -5.96 13.44
CA SER A 443 38.33 -4.97 14.46
C SER A 443 37.57 -5.57 15.66
N ARG A 444 38.28 -5.87 16.75
CA ARG A 444 37.67 -5.88 18.09
C ARG A 444 37.42 -4.44 18.52
N ILE A 445 36.26 -4.22 19.12
CA ILE A 445 35.88 -2.95 19.75
C ILE A 445 36.85 -2.67 20.89
N SER A 446 37.53 -1.51 20.85
CA SER A 446 38.09 -0.87 22.04
C SER A 446 37.17 0.29 22.44
N LYS A 447 36.79 0.31 23.73
CA LYS A 447 36.23 1.50 24.39
C LYS A 447 37.37 2.29 25.03
N GLU A 448 37.05 3.52 25.44
CA GLU A 448 37.89 4.51 26.16
C GLU A 448 38.93 5.20 25.25
N ASN A 449 39.02 6.53 25.19
CA ASN A 449 38.65 7.59 26.15
C ASN A 449 37.52 8.52 25.62
N SER A 450 36.41 8.73 26.35
CA SER A 450 36.17 9.74 27.42
C SER A 450 35.98 11.17 26.85
N LYS A 451 34.96 11.96 27.19
CA LYS A 451 34.04 11.98 28.35
C LYS A 451 32.60 12.29 27.86
N GLU A 452 31.50 12.16 28.60
CA GLU A 452 31.20 11.81 30.01
C GLU A 452 30.09 10.71 29.97
N PHE A 453 29.28 10.32 30.98
CA PHE A 453 29.05 10.75 32.37
C PHE A 453 29.00 9.49 33.29
N SER A 454 28.54 9.64 34.54
CA SER A 454 28.27 8.58 35.54
C SER A 454 26.91 7.89 35.28
N ASP A 455 26.63 6.64 35.68
CA ASP A 455 26.55 6.17 37.08
C ASP A 455 26.38 4.63 37.25
N PHE A 456 26.48 4.16 38.51
CA PHE A 456 26.14 2.83 39.08
C PHE A 456 27.03 1.58 38.84
N SER A 457 28.10 1.56 39.63
CA SER A 457 28.64 0.47 40.49
C SER A 457 28.08 -0.98 40.49
N ILE A 458 29.04 -1.91 40.31
CA ILE A 458 29.36 -3.09 41.16
C ILE A 458 28.33 -4.24 41.30
N LEU A 459 28.73 -5.44 40.85
CA LEU A 459 28.81 -6.64 41.70
C LEU A 459 29.91 -7.60 41.22
N LYS A 460 30.85 -7.95 42.11
CA LYS A 460 31.89 -8.97 41.88
C LYS A 460 31.43 -10.33 42.39
N THR A 461 31.71 -11.41 41.67
CA THR A 461 31.93 -12.75 42.25
C THR A 461 33.12 -13.45 41.58
N LYS A 462 33.84 -14.27 42.35
CA LYS A 462 35.14 -14.87 42.04
C LYS A 462 35.02 -16.34 41.58
N ASN A 463 36.11 -16.83 40.98
CA ASN A 463 36.48 -18.24 40.70
C ASN A 463 35.65 -18.91 39.57
N SER A 464 36.20 -19.83 38.77
CA SER A 464 37.46 -20.61 38.88
C SER A 464 38.13 -20.90 37.52
N GLU A 465 39.46 -21.11 37.58
CA GLU A 465 40.28 -21.96 36.69
C GLU A 465 40.34 -21.68 35.18
N THR A 466 41.33 -20.86 34.80
CA THR A 466 41.88 -20.78 33.44
C THR A 466 42.85 -21.93 33.14
N GLN A 467 42.55 -22.76 32.14
CA GLN A 467 43.62 -23.47 31.40
C GLN A 467 44.21 -22.52 30.34
N VAL A 468 45.54 -22.46 30.28
CA VAL A 468 46.27 -21.62 29.33
C VAL A 468 46.44 -22.37 28.02
N VAL A 469 45.74 -21.93 26.97
CA VAL A 469 46.04 -22.31 25.58
C VAL A 469 46.93 -21.22 25.00
N GLN A 470 48.11 -21.60 24.49
CA GLN A 470 49.04 -20.63 23.88
C GLN A 470 48.49 -20.07 22.55
N PRO A 471 48.85 -18.83 22.17
CA PRO A 471 48.47 -18.30 20.87
C PRO A 471 49.14 -19.09 19.76
N ILE A 472 48.37 -19.55 18.76
CA ILE A 472 48.93 -20.04 17.51
C ILE A 472 49.48 -18.82 16.75
N ASP A 473 50.74 -18.90 16.34
CA ASP A 473 51.45 -17.85 15.61
C ASP A 473 50.75 -17.43 14.30
N ASN A 474 51.13 -16.26 13.79
CA ASN A 474 50.53 -15.71 12.59
C ASN A 474 50.65 -16.65 11.38
N PRO A 475 49.61 -16.78 10.54
CA PRO A 475 49.72 -17.52 9.30
C PRO A 475 50.79 -16.88 8.38
N PRO A 476 51.48 -17.66 7.54
CA PRO A 476 52.50 -17.13 6.66
C PRO A 476 51.88 -16.24 5.57
N PRO A 477 52.59 -15.19 5.11
CA PRO A 477 52.09 -14.33 4.05
C PRO A 477 51.88 -15.14 2.76
N ILE A 478 50.73 -14.92 2.11
CA ILE A 478 50.38 -15.55 0.83
C ILE A 478 51.43 -15.14 -0.22
N LYS A 479 52.28 -16.09 -0.62
CA LYS A 479 53.25 -15.91 -1.70
C LYS A 479 52.53 -16.06 -3.03
N PHE A 480 52.27 -14.94 -3.70
CA PHE A 480 51.87 -14.93 -5.10
C PHE A 480 53.07 -15.32 -5.99
N THR A 481 52.79 -16.08 -7.05
CA THR A 481 53.71 -16.30 -8.16
C THR A 481 53.94 -15.00 -8.94
N GLN A 482 55.03 -14.94 -9.71
CA GLN A 482 55.29 -13.80 -10.60
C GLN A 482 54.16 -13.63 -11.62
N GLN A 483 53.58 -14.73 -12.10
CA GLN A 483 52.45 -14.73 -13.03
C GLN A 483 51.20 -14.07 -12.43
N GLU A 484 50.79 -14.47 -11.23
CA GLU A 484 49.63 -13.86 -10.54
C GLU A 484 49.83 -12.35 -10.30
N ALA A 485 51.06 -11.92 -9.98
CA ALA A 485 51.38 -10.51 -9.83
C ALA A 485 51.26 -9.74 -11.17
N GLU A 486 51.72 -10.33 -12.28
CA GLU A 486 51.60 -9.75 -13.62
C GLU A 486 50.15 -9.70 -14.11
N GLU A 487 49.33 -10.72 -13.82
CA GLU A 487 47.88 -10.73 -14.07
C GLU A 487 47.13 -9.63 -13.29
N ILE A 488 47.47 -9.41 -12.00
CA ILE A 488 46.89 -8.33 -11.19
C ILE A 488 47.27 -6.95 -11.74
N ILE A 489 48.53 -6.76 -12.15
CA ILE A 489 48.98 -5.53 -12.80
C ILE A 489 48.21 -5.30 -14.12
N GLN A 490 47.97 -6.35 -14.90
CA GLN A 490 47.21 -6.25 -16.14
C GLN A 490 45.76 -5.83 -15.92
N LYS A 491 45.09 -6.30 -14.85
CA LYS A 491 43.73 -5.85 -14.47
C LYS A 491 43.65 -4.32 -14.28
N PHE A 492 44.67 -3.70 -13.70
CA PHE A 492 44.75 -2.25 -13.55
C PHE A 492 45.17 -1.52 -14.84
N ARG A 493 46.04 -2.12 -15.68
CA ARG A 493 46.44 -1.53 -16.97
C ARG A 493 45.27 -1.38 -17.94
N VAL A 494 44.34 -2.33 -17.96
CA VAL A 494 43.14 -2.27 -18.83
C VAL A 494 41.97 -1.51 -18.21
N TYR A 495 42.07 -1.13 -16.93
CA TYR A 495 41.01 -0.40 -16.24
C TYR A 495 40.91 1.05 -16.72
N LYS A 496 39.73 1.44 -17.22
CA LYS A 496 39.42 2.82 -17.62
C LYS A 496 38.48 3.47 -16.60
N PRO A 497 38.89 4.55 -15.92
CA PRO A 497 38.02 5.30 -15.03
C PRO A 497 36.74 5.78 -15.70
N GLN A 498 35.66 5.83 -14.93
CA GLN A 498 34.34 6.29 -15.38
C GLN A 498 34.06 7.72 -14.92
N ASN A 499 34.61 8.12 -13.77
CA ASN A 499 34.61 9.49 -13.30
C ASN A 499 35.59 10.34 -14.13
N LYS A 500 35.05 11.21 -14.99
CA LYS A 500 35.83 12.12 -15.85
C LYS A 500 36.77 13.06 -15.08
N GLN A 501 36.53 13.31 -13.78
CA GLN A 501 37.42 14.10 -12.92
C GLN A 501 38.60 13.27 -12.38
N PHE A 502 38.47 11.94 -12.33
CA PHE A 502 39.51 11.03 -11.88
C PHE A 502 40.36 10.54 -13.07
N LYS A 503 41.64 10.93 -13.11
CA LYS A 503 42.60 10.43 -14.09
C LYS A 503 43.52 9.40 -13.44
N TYR A 504 43.48 8.15 -13.93
CA TYR A 504 44.33 7.07 -13.42
C TYR A 504 45.83 7.43 -13.50
N GLU A 505 46.24 8.09 -14.58
CA GLU A 505 47.59 8.65 -14.78
C GLU A 505 48.07 9.55 -13.65
N ASN A 506 47.17 10.24 -12.94
CA ASN A 506 47.56 11.09 -11.82
C ASN A 506 48.01 10.26 -10.60
N LEU A 507 47.52 9.02 -10.43
CA LEU A 507 48.03 8.13 -9.38
C LEU A 507 49.51 7.81 -9.58
N LEU A 508 49.94 7.64 -10.83
CA LEU A 508 51.33 7.30 -11.18
C LEU A 508 52.33 8.42 -10.84
N LYS A 509 51.86 9.63 -10.55
CA LYS A 509 52.69 10.80 -10.21
C LYS A 509 53.01 10.89 -8.71
N PHE A 510 52.32 10.14 -7.85
CA PHE A 510 52.51 10.21 -6.39
C PHE A 510 53.49 9.14 -5.89
N GLN A 511 54.58 9.56 -5.24
CA GLN A 511 55.61 8.65 -4.70
C GLN A 511 55.09 7.66 -3.63
N ASN A 512 54.00 8.02 -2.95
CA ASN A 512 53.35 7.20 -1.92
C ASN A 512 52.24 6.28 -2.46
N CYS A 513 52.03 6.19 -3.77
CA CYS A 513 51.14 5.18 -4.36
C CYS A 513 51.74 3.77 -4.22
N LYS A 514 50.91 2.80 -3.79
CA LYS A 514 51.27 1.39 -3.66
C LYS A 514 50.13 0.49 -4.11
N LEU A 515 50.49 -0.70 -4.61
CA LEU A 515 49.57 -1.81 -4.81
C LEU A 515 49.44 -2.60 -3.50
N LYS A 516 48.22 -2.77 -3.01
CA LYS A 516 47.86 -3.71 -1.93
C LYS A 516 46.91 -4.77 -2.48
N ILE A 517 47.21 -6.03 -2.15
CA ILE A 517 46.36 -7.18 -2.49
C ILE A 517 45.66 -7.64 -1.21
N TYR A 518 44.34 -7.84 -1.29
CA TYR A 518 43.51 -8.45 -0.26
C TYR A 518 42.91 -9.74 -0.83
N LYS A 519 42.32 -10.58 0.05
CA LYS A 519 41.71 -11.86 -0.34
C LYS A 519 40.76 -11.74 -1.55
N ASP A 520 39.86 -10.76 -1.53
CA ASP A 520 38.77 -10.63 -2.50
C ASP A 520 38.81 -9.31 -3.30
N SER A 521 39.88 -8.51 -3.16
CA SER A 521 40.04 -7.24 -3.87
C SER A 521 41.48 -6.76 -3.95
N TYR A 522 41.73 -5.84 -4.88
CA TYR A 522 43.01 -5.19 -5.11
C TYR A 522 42.85 -3.67 -4.95
N TYR A 523 43.83 -3.00 -4.36
CA TYR A 523 43.87 -1.54 -4.21
C TYR A 523 45.13 -0.98 -4.84
N PHE A 524 45.00 0.04 -5.68
CA PHE A 524 46.11 0.85 -6.14
C PHE A 524 45.87 2.32 -5.83
N GLY A 525 46.74 2.93 -5.03
CA GLY A 525 46.59 4.33 -4.65
C GLY A 525 47.50 4.74 -3.51
N GLN A 526 47.33 5.99 -3.07
CA GLN A 526 48.15 6.64 -2.06
C GLN A 526 48.00 6.00 -0.67
N LEU A 527 49.13 5.75 -0.01
CA LEU A 527 49.17 5.34 1.40
C LEU A 527 49.80 6.45 2.27
N VAL A 528 49.26 6.60 3.49
CA VAL A 528 49.87 7.38 4.57
C VAL A 528 49.78 6.53 5.83
N ASN A 529 50.91 6.34 6.53
CA ASN A 529 51.03 5.47 7.72
C ASN A 529 50.43 4.07 7.50
N GLY A 530 50.63 3.49 6.31
CA GLY A 530 50.11 2.17 5.93
C GLY A 530 48.61 2.12 5.60
N LYS A 531 47.85 3.21 5.77
CA LYS A 531 46.40 3.31 5.49
C LYS A 531 46.12 4.00 4.16
N LYS A 532 45.03 3.62 3.47
CA LYS A 532 44.55 4.32 2.25
C LYS A 532 44.16 5.75 2.62
N ASN A 533 44.78 6.72 1.93
CA ASN A 533 44.54 8.15 2.13
C ASN A 533 44.78 8.86 0.79
N GLY A 534 44.10 9.97 0.51
CA GLY A 534 44.21 10.62 -0.80
C GLY A 534 43.56 9.77 -1.90
N PHE A 535 44.07 9.80 -3.13
CA PHE A 535 43.42 9.14 -4.27
C PHE A 535 43.78 7.65 -4.42
N GLY A 536 42.83 6.83 -4.86
CA GLY A 536 43.08 5.43 -5.24
C GLY A 536 41.91 4.75 -5.96
N VAL A 537 42.16 3.52 -6.41
CA VAL A 537 41.20 2.62 -7.06
C VAL A 537 41.15 1.29 -6.29
N ILE A 538 39.94 0.74 -6.11
CA ILE A 538 39.69 -0.63 -5.66
C ILE A 538 39.04 -1.41 -6.80
N LEU A 539 39.57 -2.59 -7.11
CA LEU A 539 38.97 -3.58 -8.01
C LEU A 539 38.67 -4.84 -7.19
N SER A 540 37.41 -5.25 -7.11
CA SER A 540 36.99 -6.44 -6.34
C SER A 540 36.75 -7.62 -7.27
N ASN A 541 37.01 -8.85 -6.80
CA ASN A 541 36.85 -10.07 -7.60
C ASN A 541 35.40 -10.32 -8.05
N ASN A 542 34.41 -9.76 -7.32
CA ASN A 542 32.99 -9.79 -7.68
C ASN A 542 32.55 -8.69 -8.65
N GLY A 543 33.48 -7.97 -9.30
CA GLY A 543 33.18 -6.90 -10.25
C GLY A 543 32.87 -5.53 -9.63
N ARG A 544 32.81 -5.41 -8.29
CA ARG A 544 32.65 -4.12 -7.61
C ARG A 544 33.91 -3.27 -7.75
N THR A 545 33.79 -2.04 -8.26
CA THR A 545 34.91 -1.09 -8.35
C THR A 545 34.64 0.20 -7.59
N TYR A 546 35.69 0.83 -7.09
CA TYR A 546 35.64 2.19 -6.57
C TYR A 546 36.85 2.97 -7.04
N GLU A 547 36.68 4.23 -7.40
CA GLU A 547 37.75 5.17 -7.72
C GLU A 547 37.44 6.53 -7.10
N GLY A 548 38.41 7.13 -6.43
CA GLY A 548 38.17 8.39 -5.74
C GLY A 548 39.10 8.60 -4.57
N GLN A 549 38.65 9.45 -3.64
CA GLN A 549 39.40 9.81 -2.45
C GLN A 549 39.16 8.83 -1.29
N PHE A 550 40.14 8.79 -0.39
CA PHE A 550 40.18 7.98 0.81
C PHE A 550 40.71 8.81 1.98
N GLU A 551 40.25 8.46 3.17
CA GLU A 551 40.77 8.94 4.44
C GLU A 551 40.75 7.79 5.45
N ASN A 552 41.90 7.45 6.05
CA ASN A 552 42.03 6.41 7.07
C ASN A 552 41.33 5.08 6.71
N ASP A 553 41.63 4.55 5.51
CA ASP A 553 41.07 3.34 4.90
C ASP A 553 39.59 3.41 4.47
N ARG A 554 38.87 4.49 4.79
CA ARG A 554 37.48 4.73 4.39
C ARG A 554 37.41 5.55 3.11
N LYS A 555 36.35 5.38 2.32
CA LYS A 555 36.04 6.30 1.20
C LYS A 555 35.70 7.67 1.80
N HIS A 556 36.23 8.72 1.21
CA HIS A 556 36.03 10.10 1.61
C HIS A 556 36.01 10.96 0.34
N GLY A 557 35.41 12.15 0.36
CA GLY A 557 35.51 13.13 -0.72
C GLY A 557 34.83 12.67 -2.01
N SER A 558 35.31 13.13 -3.17
CA SER A 558 34.74 12.76 -4.46
C SER A 558 35.14 11.33 -4.85
N GLY A 559 34.16 10.53 -5.28
CA GLY A 559 34.37 9.16 -5.74
C GLY A 559 33.24 8.61 -6.60
N PHE A 560 33.61 7.67 -7.46
CA PHE A 560 32.71 6.83 -8.24
C PHE A 560 32.79 5.38 -7.75
N GLU A 561 31.65 4.74 -7.59
CA GLU A 561 31.51 3.33 -7.27
C GLU A 561 30.64 2.64 -8.32
N ARG A 562 31.07 1.46 -8.77
CA ARG A 562 30.25 0.54 -9.55
C ARG A 562 30.02 -0.74 -8.75
N PHE A 563 28.78 -1.17 -8.69
CA PHE A 563 28.34 -2.37 -7.99
C PHE A 563 28.30 -3.59 -8.94
N PRO A 564 28.35 -4.83 -8.42
CA PRO A 564 28.36 -6.05 -9.23
C PRO A 564 27.16 -6.22 -10.18
N ASP A 565 26.00 -5.68 -9.79
CA ASP A 565 24.75 -5.68 -10.57
C ASP A 565 24.74 -4.66 -11.71
N GLY A 566 25.77 -3.81 -11.81
CA GLY A 566 25.86 -2.73 -12.79
C GLY A 566 25.34 -1.38 -12.29
N ALA A 567 24.76 -1.30 -11.09
CA ALA A 567 24.44 -0.02 -10.46
C ALA A 567 25.71 0.81 -10.23
N SER A 568 25.56 2.12 -10.10
CA SER A 568 26.68 3.01 -9.80
C SER A 568 26.29 4.23 -8.97
N TYR A 569 27.26 4.77 -8.24
CA TYR A 569 27.18 6.04 -7.55
C TYR A 569 28.34 6.94 -7.95
N ASN A 570 28.06 8.19 -8.30
CA ASN A 570 29.06 9.23 -8.53
C ASN A 570 28.76 10.42 -7.61
N GLY A 571 29.62 10.72 -6.65
CA GLY A 571 29.34 11.79 -5.70
C GLY A 571 30.32 11.87 -4.55
N THR A 572 29.85 12.44 -3.45
CA THR A 572 30.65 12.71 -2.26
C THR A 572 30.46 11.64 -1.18
N TYR A 573 31.55 11.30 -0.49
CA TYR A 573 31.60 10.31 0.56
C TYR A 573 32.13 10.92 1.86
N ILE A 574 31.54 10.53 2.99
CA ILE A 574 32.12 10.76 4.32
C ILE A 574 32.11 9.42 5.07
N ASN A 575 33.24 9.08 5.70
CA ASN A 575 33.39 7.87 6.52
C ASN A 575 32.95 6.54 5.83
N GLY A 576 33.11 6.45 4.51
CA GLY A 576 32.76 5.26 3.73
C GLY A 576 31.34 5.23 3.17
N LYS A 577 30.50 6.24 3.45
CA LYS A 577 29.10 6.33 3.02
C LYS A 577 28.87 7.53 2.09
N PRO A 578 27.91 7.46 1.14
CA PRO A 578 27.41 8.63 0.41
C PRO A 578 26.94 9.74 1.38
N ASP A 579 27.52 10.93 1.26
CA ASP A 579 27.22 12.08 2.10
C ASP A 579 27.65 13.37 1.39
N GLY A 580 26.76 14.36 1.28
CA GLY A 580 26.90 15.51 0.38
C GLY A 580 26.06 15.36 -0.90
N VAL A 581 26.55 15.84 -2.05
CA VAL A 581 25.83 15.73 -3.34
C VAL A 581 26.32 14.51 -4.13
N GLY A 582 25.40 13.81 -4.79
CA GLY A 582 25.74 12.71 -5.69
C GLY A 582 24.59 12.17 -6.52
N LYS A 583 24.96 11.44 -7.59
CA LYS A 583 24.08 10.76 -8.52
C LYS A 583 24.20 9.25 -8.35
N PHE A 584 23.09 8.57 -8.07
CA PHE A 584 22.98 7.11 -8.07
C PHE A 584 22.19 6.66 -9.30
N LEU A 585 22.71 5.69 -10.04
CA LEU A 585 22.06 4.99 -11.14
C LEU A 585 21.88 3.53 -10.70
N TRP A 586 20.64 3.08 -10.54
CA TRP A 586 20.34 1.70 -10.21
C TRP A 586 20.50 0.80 -11.44
N ALA A 587 20.74 -0.50 -11.22
CA ALA A 587 20.94 -1.48 -12.29
C ALA A 587 19.72 -1.61 -13.24
N ASN A 588 18.52 -1.26 -12.76
CA ASN A 588 17.30 -1.23 -13.57
C ASN A 588 17.13 0.04 -14.42
N GLY A 589 18.00 1.05 -14.26
CA GLY A 589 17.94 2.33 -14.97
C GLY A 589 17.30 3.48 -14.20
N GLU A 590 16.81 3.28 -12.96
CA GLU A 590 16.36 4.40 -12.12
C GLU A 590 17.53 5.34 -11.78
N VAL A 591 17.25 6.63 -11.62
CA VAL A 591 18.26 7.65 -11.30
C VAL A 591 17.80 8.49 -10.11
N TYR A 592 18.69 8.73 -9.15
CA TYR A 592 18.57 9.80 -8.17
C TYR A 592 19.76 10.73 -8.28
N GLU A 593 19.51 12.04 -8.29
CA GLU A 593 20.54 13.08 -8.30
C GLU A 593 20.15 14.16 -7.29
N GLY A 594 20.94 14.32 -6.24
CA GLY A 594 20.59 15.22 -5.14
C GLY A 594 21.50 15.05 -3.93
N GLY A 595 21.01 15.52 -2.79
CA GLY A 595 21.70 15.39 -1.51
C GLY A 595 21.62 13.97 -0.91
N TRP A 596 22.63 13.66 -0.11
CA TRP A 596 22.83 12.41 0.60
C TRP A 596 23.30 12.72 2.02
N GLN A 597 22.84 11.94 2.98
CA GLN A 597 23.32 11.99 4.36
C GLN A 597 23.37 10.57 4.91
N ASN A 598 24.52 10.15 5.45
CA ASN A 598 24.73 8.82 6.02
C ASN A 598 24.33 7.64 5.11
N GLY A 599 24.39 7.81 3.79
CA GLY A 599 24.00 6.82 2.79
C GLY A 599 22.52 6.82 2.39
N LEU A 600 21.72 7.79 2.88
CA LEU A 600 20.30 7.95 2.54
C LEU A 600 20.09 9.25 1.75
N LYS A 601 19.06 9.26 0.88
CA LYS A 601 18.60 10.47 0.16
C LYS A 601 18.16 11.54 1.17
N HIS A 602 18.65 12.76 1.05
CA HIS A 602 18.44 13.84 2.01
C HIS A 602 18.55 15.22 1.35
N GLY A 603 17.77 16.21 1.80
CA GLY A 603 17.77 17.56 1.23
C GLY A 603 17.11 17.60 -0.15
N GLN A 604 17.50 18.53 -1.00
CA GLN A 604 16.93 18.66 -2.35
C GLN A 604 17.43 17.52 -3.26
N GLY A 605 16.53 16.91 -4.03
CA GLY A 605 16.89 15.85 -4.97
C GLY A 605 15.83 15.53 -6.01
N ILE A 606 16.31 15.08 -7.16
CA ILE A 606 15.54 14.61 -8.31
C ILE A 606 15.65 13.09 -8.36
N TRP A 607 14.52 12.39 -8.34
CA TRP A 607 14.42 10.97 -8.66
C TRP A 607 13.65 10.78 -9.96
N ASN A 608 14.15 9.94 -10.84
CA ASN A 608 13.49 9.49 -12.06
C ASN A 608 13.37 7.96 -12.00
N GLY A 609 12.13 7.49 -11.96
CA GLY A 609 11.77 6.09 -12.05
C GLY A 609 11.79 5.59 -13.51
N ILE A 610 11.89 4.27 -13.66
CA ILE A 610 12.01 3.59 -14.95
C ILE A 610 10.76 3.65 -15.84
N LYS A 611 9.61 4.09 -15.31
CA LYS A 611 8.33 4.07 -16.03
C LYS A 611 7.75 5.47 -16.27
N GLY A 612 8.59 6.51 -16.16
CA GLY A 612 8.20 7.92 -16.31
C GLY A 612 7.65 8.54 -15.03
N ASP A 613 7.61 7.79 -13.93
CA ASP A 613 7.49 8.33 -12.60
C ASP A 613 8.70 9.21 -12.24
N SER A 614 8.48 10.32 -11.57
CA SER A 614 9.56 11.20 -11.11
C SER A 614 9.13 12.01 -9.89
N TYR A 615 10.11 12.34 -9.04
CA TYR A 615 9.94 13.25 -7.92
C TYR A 615 11.05 14.29 -7.90
N VAL A 616 10.67 15.57 -7.76
CA VAL A 616 11.59 16.70 -7.60
C VAL A 616 11.19 17.46 -6.33
N GLY A 617 12.06 17.50 -5.34
CA GLY A 617 11.77 18.23 -4.10
C GLY A 617 12.66 17.80 -2.94
N GLU A 618 12.15 18.04 -1.74
CA GLU A 618 12.83 17.70 -0.50
C GLU A 618 12.76 16.20 -0.17
N TRP A 619 13.83 15.72 0.46
CA TRP A 619 14.00 14.35 0.92
C TRP A 619 14.49 14.33 2.36
N LYS A 620 13.99 13.39 3.16
CA LYS A 620 14.44 13.17 4.54
C LYS A 620 14.53 11.67 4.81
N MET A 621 15.71 11.22 5.23
CA MET A 621 15.98 9.82 5.59
C MET A 621 15.57 8.78 4.51
N GLY A 622 15.67 9.14 3.23
CA GLY A 622 15.29 8.28 2.10
C GLY A 622 13.90 8.53 1.50
N ASN A 623 13.02 9.25 2.20
CA ASN A 623 11.63 9.50 1.81
C ASN A 623 11.42 10.91 1.26
N PRO A 624 10.48 11.14 0.32
CA PRO A 624 9.91 12.45 0.04
C PRO A 624 9.32 13.08 1.30
N GLU A 625 9.67 14.34 1.53
CA GLU A 625 9.30 15.18 2.68
C GLU A 625 9.28 16.64 2.20
N GLY A 626 8.63 17.56 2.91
CA GLY A 626 8.66 18.99 2.56
C GLY A 626 7.98 19.28 1.23
N TYR A 627 8.31 20.40 0.57
CA TYR A 627 7.67 20.73 -0.71
C TYR A 627 8.28 19.92 -1.87
N GLY A 628 7.45 19.41 -2.76
CA GLY A 628 7.88 18.67 -3.93
C GLY A 628 6.85 18.57 -5.05
N VAL A 629 7.32 18.08 -6.19
CA VAL A 629 6.53 17.75 -7.38
C VAL A 629 6.71 16.28 -7.68
N HIS A 630 5.62 15.51 -7.68
CA HIS A 630 5.60 14.10 -8.07
C HIS A 630 4.79 13.95 -9.35
N VAL A 631 5.36 13.34 -10.38
CA VAL A 631 4.63 12.84 -11.56
C VAL A 631 4.60 11.32 -11.48
N TRP A 632 3.42 10.71 -11.50
CA TRP A 632 3.25 9.25 -11.40
C TRP A 632 3.25 8.58 -12.79
N VAL A 633 3.49 7.26 -12.83
CA VAL A 633 3.48 6.41 -14.05
C VAL A 633 2.14 6.45 -14.83
N ASN A 634 1.06 6.84 -14.18
CA ASN A 634 -0.25 7.00 -14.81
C ASN A 634 -0.44 8.38 -15.47
N GLY A 635 0.48 9.33 -15.26
CA GLY A 635 0.42 10.70 -15.76
C GLY A 635 -0.19 11.71 -14.78
N ASP A 636 -0.64 11.29 -13.60
CA ASP A 636 -1.06 12.21 -12.54
C ASP A 636 0.15 13.01 -12.04
N ARG A 637 -0.09 14.24 -11.59
CA ARG A 637 0.94 15.16 -11.11
C ARG A 637 0.47 15.89 -9.87
N TYR A 638 1.28 15.92 -8.82
CA TYR A 638 1.02 16.67 -7.60
C TYR A 638 2.14 17.67 -7.34
N GLU A 639 1.77 18.87 -6.94
CA GLU A 639 2.67 19.92 -6.44
C GLU A 639 2.19 20.33 -5.05
N GLY A 640 3.03 20.17 -4.02
CA GLY A 640 2.62 20.48 -2.66
C GLY A 640 3.55 19.88 -1.62
N GLU A 641 3.09 19.88 -0.37
CA GLU A 641 3.84 19.31 0.73
C GLU A 641 3.75 17.77 0.79
N PHE A 642 4.82 17.14 1.25
CA PHE A 642 4.94 15.72 1.51
C PHE A 642 5.36 15.49 2.96
N HIS A 643 4.81 14.46 3.57
CA HIS A 643 5.26 13.96 4.87
C HIS A 643 5.33 12.44 4.82
N ASN A 644 6.51 11.87 5.09
CA ASN A 644 6.76 10.43 5.01
C ASN A 644 6.26 9.78 3.70
N SER A 645 6.57 10.38 2.54
CA SER A 645 6.13 9.96 1.19
C SER A 645 4.64 10.14 0.87
N LEU A 646 3.81 10.68 1.77
CA LEU A 646 2.39 10.95 1.54
C LEU A 646 2.14 12.44 1.29
N LYS A 647 1.18 12.77 0.42
CA LYS A 647 0.70 14.16 0.24
C LYS A 647 0.22 14.71 1.59
N HIS A 648 0.61 15.94 1.90
CA HIS A 648 0.32 16.63 3.14
C HIS A 648 0.13 18.13 2.89
N GLY A 649 -0.20 18.91 3.92
CA GLY A 649 -0.20 20.38 3.86
C GLY A 649 -1.09 20.94 2.76
N GLU A 650 -0.66 22.01 2.09
CA GLU A 650 -1.33 22.51 0.88
C GLU A 650 -0.74 21.90 -0.40
N GLY A 651 -1.60 21.58 -1.36
CA GLY A 651 -1.15 21.09 -2.67
C GLY A 651 -2.20 21.17 -3.78
N ILE A 652 -1.71 20.95 -5.00
CA ILE A 652 -2.49 20.88 -6.24
C ILE A 652 -2.23 19.53 -6.90
N GLU A 653 -3.29 18.80 -7.22
CA GLU A 653 -3.25 17.54 -7.94
C GLU A 653 -3.93 17.69 -9.30
N TYR A 654 -3.18 17.38 -10.35
CA TYR A 654 -3.62 17.30 -11.73
C TYR A 654 -3.74 15.81 -12.08
N LEU A 655 -4.97 15.35 -12.31
CA LEU A 655 -5.24 13.96 -12.67
C LEU A 655 -5.20 13.81 -14.20
N ILE A 656 -4.75 12.65 -14.69
CA ILE A 656 -4.61 12.37 -16.13
C ILE A 656 -5.95 12.41 -16.90
N ASN A 657 -7.08 12.30 -16.20
CA ASN A 657 -8.42 12.49 -16.75
C ASN A 657 -8.80 13.97 -16.97
N GLY A 658 -7.91 14.91 -16.63
CA GLY A 658 -8.11 16.36 -16.71
C GLY A 658 -8.79 16.99 -15.49
N ASP A 659 -9.10 16.21 -14.45
CA ASP A 659 -9.57 16.75 -13.18
C ASP A 659 -8.42 17.46 -12.44
N ILE A 660 -8.77 18.47 -11.63
CA ILE A 660 -7.82 19.21 -10.80
C ILE A 660 -8.40 19.35 -9.39
N TYR A 661 -7.68 18.91 -8.38
CA TYR A 661 -7.92 19.28 -6.98
C TYR A 661 -6.88 20.30 -6.52
N LYS A 662 -7.31 21.27 -5.71
CA LYS A 662 -6.43 22.21 -5.00
C LYS A 662 -6.94 22.39 -3.58
N GLY A 663 -6.12 22.12 -2.58
CA GLY A 663 -6.53 22.28 -1.19
C GLY A 663 -5.60 21.59 -0.21
N GLN A 664 -6.12 21.36 0.99
CA GLN A 664 -5.39 20.73 2.08
C GLN A 664 -5.40 19.20 1.96
N TYR A 665 -4.28 18.58 2.34
CA TYR A 665 -4.09 17.13 2.37
C TYR A 665 -3.63 16.66 3.75
N VAL A 666 -4.17 15.51 4.18
CA VAL A 666 -3.67 14.77 5.35
C VAL A 666 -3.53 13.30 4.97
N ASN A 667 -2.34 12.73 5.20
CA ASN A 667 -2.02 11.32 4.95
C ASN A 667 -2.44 10.83 3.54
N GLY A 668 -2.19 11.64 2.51
CA GLY A 668 -2.50 11.31 1.12
C GLY A 668 -3.93 11.63 0.66
N LYS A 669 -4.82 12.13 1.53
CA LYS A 669 -6.23 12.40 1.22
C LYS A 669 -6.58 13.90 1.31
N PRO A 670 -7.49 14.41 0.46
CA PRO A 670 -8.14 15.70 0.67
C PRO A 670 -8.82 15.80 2.04
N GLU A 671 -8.52 16.86 2.77
CA GLU A 671 -9.04 17.18 4.11
C GLU A 671 -9.15 18.71 4.23
N GLY A 672 -9.98 19.24 5.13
CA GLY A 672 -10.05 20.69 5.31
C GLY A 672 -10.68 21.41 4.11
N VAL A 673 -10.21 22.61 3.77
CA VAL A 673 -10.80 23.41 2.66
C VAL A 673 -10.11 23.07 1.33
N GLY A 674 -10.90 22.93 0.26
CA GLY A 674 -10.38 22.73 -1.08
C GLY A 674 -11.36 23.03 -2.22
N GLU A 675 -10.82 23.02 -3.43
CA GLU A 675 -11.50 23.16 -4.70
C GLU A 675 -11.28 21.91 -5.54
N TYR A 676 -12.34 21.39 -6.17
CA TYR A 676 -12.25 20.31 -7.15
C TYR A 676 -12.90 20.77 -8.45
N GLN A 677 -12.14 20.75 -9.54
CA GLN A 677 -12.61 21.00 -10.89
C GLN A 677 -12.58 19.68 -11.67
N TRP A 678 -13.73 19.23 -12.16
CA TRP A 678 -13.79 18.06 -13.04
C TRP A 678 -13.55 18.46 -14.49
N SER A 679 -12.96 17.57 -15.29
CA SER A 679 -12.78 17.78 -16.74
C SER A 679 -14.11 17.89 -17.50
N SER A 680 -15.21 17.42 -16.91
CA SER A 680 -16.60 17.65 -17.36
C SER A 680 -17.04 19.12 -17.33
N GLY A 681 -16.28 20.02 -16.71
CA GLY A 681 -16.67 21.40 -16.40
C GLY A 681 -17.39 21.56 -15.06
N SER A 682 -17.73 20.46 -14.37
CA SER A 682 -18.26 20.52 -13.00
C SER A 682 -17.22 21.11 -12.05
N TYR A 683 -17.67 21.75 -10.97
CA TYR A 683 -16.81 22.43 -10.00
C TYR A 683 -17.38 22.32 -8.58
N TYR A 684 -16.50 22.23 -7.60
CA TYR A 684 -16.82 22.26 -6.17
C TYR A 684 -15.81 23.13 -5.43
N ASN A 685 -16.29 23.90 -4.46
CA ASN A 685 -15.47 24.66 -3.51
C ASN A 685 -16.10 24.52 -2.13
N GLY A 686 -15.35 23.99 -1.16
CA GLY A 686 -15.89 23.72 0.17
C GLY A 686 -14.96 22.84 1.01
N THR A 687 -15.51 22.25 2.06
CA THR A 687 -14.75 21.36 2.94
C THR A 687 -14.75 19.90 2.49
N PHE A 688 -13.68 19.20 2.84
CA PHE A 688 -13.44 17.79 2.60
C PHE A 688 -13.11 17.11 3.93
N SER A 689 -13.46 15.84 4.06
CA SER A 689 -12.87 14.97 5.08
C SER A 689 -12.71 13.56 4.55
N ASN A 690 -11.55 12.95 4.80
CA ASN A 690 -11.17 11.63 4.31
C ASN A 690 -11.29 11.45 2.79
N GLY A 691 -11.12 12.53 2.01
CA GLY A 691 -11.25 12.53 0.55
C GLY A 691 -12.68 12.77 0.02
N LEU A 692 -13.70 12.87 0.88
CA LEU A 692 -15.10 13.07 0.47
C LEU A 692 -15.55 14.49 0.78
N ARG A 693 -16.48 15.06 0.00
CA ARG A 693 -17.07 16.37 0.33
C ARG A 693 -17.82 16.29 1.67
N HIS A 694 -17.56 17.24 2.54
CA HIS A 694 -18.07 17.28 3.91
C HIS A 694 -18.29 18.74 4.34
N GLY A 695 -19.09 19.01 5.37
CA GLY A 695 -19.31 20.37 5.87
C GLY A 695 -19.95 21.27 4.81
N LYS A 696 -19.54 22.53 4.69
CA LYS A 696 -20.17 23.49 3.76
C LYS A 696 -19.45 23.56 2.43
N GLY A 697 -20.20 23.69 1.34
CA GLY A 697 -19.63 23.94 0.02
C GLY A 697 -20.62 24.39 -1.04
N LEU A 698 -20.06 24.88 -2.14
CA LEU A 698 -20.72 25.24 -3.38
C LEU A 698 -20.35 24.21 -4.45
N TRP A 699 -21.35 23.53 -5.02
CA TRP A 699 -21.22 22.68 -6.18
C TRP A 699 -21.90 23.32 -7.40
N ILE A 700 -21.24 23.26 -8.55
CA ILE A 700 -21.71 23.76 -9.84
C ILE A 700 -21.58 22.62 -10.86
N LYS A 701 -22.64 22.33 -11.60
CA LYS A 701 -22.70 21.20 -12.54
C LYS A 701 -21.83 21.39 -13.78
N ASP A 702 -21.76 22.61 -14.29
CA ASP A 702 -20.88 23.06 -15.37
C ASP A 702 -20.61 24.56 -15.16
N ARG A 703 -19.37 24.94 -14.89
CA ARG A 703 -19.00 26.35 -14.65
C ARG A 703 -18.85 27.18 -15.93
N ASN A 704 -18.78 26.52 -17.09
CA ASN A 704 -18.58 27.16 -18.38
C ASN A 704 -19.92 27.50 -19.05
N ALA A 705 -21.02 26.86 -18.62
CA ALA A 705 -22.38 27.16 -19.08
C ALA A 705 -22.94 28.46 -18.49
N THR A 706 -23.58 29.28 -19.34
CA THR A 706 -24.26 30.54 -18.94
C THR A 706 -25.39 30.33 -17.92
N LEU A 707 -26.04 29.16 -17.97
CA LEU A 707 -27.07 28.72 -17.02
C LEU A 707 -26.77 27.28 -16.63
N THR A 708 -26.66 27.02 -15.33
CA THR A 708 -26.16 25.76 -14.81
C THR A 708 -26.83 25.38 -13.49
N ASP A 709 -26.97 24.08 -13.23
CA ASP A 709 -27.45 23.62 -11.94
C ASP A 709 -26.37 23.88 -10.87
N ASN A 710 -26.75 24.41 -9.71
CA ASN A 710 -25.83 24.61 -8.59
C ASN A 710 -26.49 24.31 -7.25
N TYR A 711 -25.67 23.93 -6.28
CA TYR A 711 -26.05 23.69 -4.89
C TYR A 711 -25.08 24.39 -3.94
N GLU A 712 -25.61 25.14 -2.99
CA GLU A 712 -24.86 25.80 -1.93
C GLU A 712 -25.44 25.34 -0.58
N GLY A 713 -24.67 24.61 0.22
CA GLY A 713 -25.20 24.01 1.45
C GLY A 713 -24.25 23.01 2.11
N GLU A 714 -24.82 22.16 2.96
CA GLU A 714 -24.08 21.18 3.75
C GLU A 714 -23.97 19.81 3.04
N PHE A 715 -22.85 19.13 3.29
CA PHE A 715 -22.49 17.83 2.75
C PHE A 715 -22.00 16.91 3.87
N VAL A 716 -22.33 15.63 3.78
CA VAL A 716 -21.70 14.56 4.57
C VAL A 716 -21.43 13.39 3.64
N ASN A 717 -20.14 13.05 3.48
CA ASN A 717 -19.68 11.92 2.68
C ASN A 717 -20.25 11.98 1.25
N ASP A 718 -19.97 13.09 0.56
CA ASP A 718 -20.41 13.43 -0.80
C ASP A 718 -21.91 13.68 -1.03
N LYS A 719 -22.76 13.39 -0.04
CA LYS A 719 -24.22 13.55 -0.12
C LYS A 719 -24.66 14.89 0.44
N LYS A 720 -25.61 15.56 -0.22
CA LYS A 720 -26.23 16.78 0.33
C LYS A 720 -26.99 16.43 1.61
N CYS A 721 -26.83 17.24 2.64
CA CYS A 721 -27.50 17.10 3.94
C CYS A 721 -27.73 18.48 4.56
N GLY A 722 -28.40 18.53 5.72
CA GLY A 722 -28.57 19.79 6.45
C GLY A 722 -29.31 20.84 5.62
N TYR A 723 -29.08 22.12 5.88
CA TYR A 723 -29.72 23.20 5.11
C TYR A 723 -28.92 23.52 3.83
N GLY A 724 -29.62 23.73 2.71
CA GLY A 724 -29.00 24.16 1.46
C GLY A 724 -29.95 24.76 0.45
N VAL A 725 -29.36 25.38 -0.57
CA VAL A 725 -30.05 26.02 -1.70
C VAL A 725 -29.65 25.31 -2.98
N TYR A 726 -30.61 24.73 -3.69
CA TYR A 726 -30.41 24.16 -5.02
C TYR A 726 -31.06 25.06 -6.07
N LYS A 727 -30.34 25.46 -7.11
CA LYS A 727 -30.85 26.21 -8.26
C LYS A 727 -30.72 25.34 -9.50
N TRP A 728 -31.81 25.20 -10.26
CA TRP A 728 -31.80 24.51 -11.54
C TRP A 728 -31.53 25.51 -12.68
N ALA A 729 -30.80 25.08 -13.72
CA ALA A 729 -30.45 25.91 -14.88
C ALA A 729 -31.67 26.58 -15.56
N LYS A 730 -32.85 25.94 -15.50
CA LYS A 730 -34.11 26.44 -16.07
C LYS A 730 -34.87 27.43 -15.17
N GLY A 731 -34.27 27.91 -14.08
CA GLY A 731 -34.80 28.99 -13.22
C GLY A 731 -35.55 28.54 -11.96
N SER A 732 -35.89 27.26 -11.82
CA SER A 732 -36.46 26.73 -10.58
C SER A 732 -35.43 26.77 -9.43
N LYS A 733 -35.89 26.85 -8.19
CA LYS A 733 -35.04 26.89 -6.99
C LYS A 733 -35.68 26.15 -5.82
N TYR A 734 -34.90 25.41 -5.06
CA TYR A 734 -35.25 24.89 -3.74
C TYR A 734 -34.33 25.51 -2.68
N GLU A 735 -34.88 25.80 -1.51
CA GLU A 735 -34.15 26.30 -0.34
C GLU A 735 -34.75 25.66 0.91
N GLY A 736 -33.99 24.82 1.60
CA GLY A 736 -34.51 24.02 2.71
C GLY A 736 -33.58 22.89 3.11
N ASN A 737 -34.08 21.95 3.90
CA ASN A 737 -33.26 20.85 4.39
C ASN A 737 -33.14 19.71 3.37
N PHE A 738 -32.05 18.95 3.51
CA PHE A 738 -31.68 17.78 2.72
C PHE A 738 -31.28 16.63 3.65
N TYR A 739 -31.54 15.40 3.20
CA TYR A 739 -31.02 14.18 3.80
C TYR A 739 -30.74 13.17 2.69
N ASP A 740 -29.49 12.70 2.59
CA ASP A 740 -29.06 11.75 1.56
C ASP A 740 -29.46 12.18 0.14
N ASP A 741 -29.04 13.39 -0.25
CA ASP A 741 -29.36 14.05 -1.53
C ASP A 741 -30.85 14.39 -1.79
N LEU A 742 -31.78 13.88 -0.98
CA LEU A 742 -33.22 14.13 -1.09
C LEU A 742 -33.65 15.35 -0.27
N ARG A 743 -34.66 16.08 -0.76
CA ARG A 743 -35.33 17.14 0.01
C ARG A 743 -36.01 16.53 1.24
N HIS A 744 -35.81 17.12 2.41
CA HIS A 744 -36.32 16.60 3.68
C HIS A 744 -36.63 17.78 4.63
N GLY A 745 -37.41 17.56 5.68
CA GLY A 745 -37.75 18.60 6.68
C GLY A 745 -38.43 19.83 6.06
N TYR A 746 -38.29 20.99 6.68
CA TYR A 746 -38.85 22.24 6.12
C TYR A 746 -38.06 22.73 4.91
N GLY A 747 -38.77 23.20 3.87
CA GLY A 747 -38.17 23.81 2.69
C GLY A 747 -39.16 24.50 1.74
N SER A 748 -38.66 25.46 0.98
CA SER A 748 -39.36 26.23 -0.04
C SER A 748 -38.90 25.82 -1.45
N MET A 749 -39.84 25.40 -2.30
CA MET A 749 -39.63 25.16 -3.73
C MET A 749 -40.31 26.26 -4.55
N TYR A 750 -39.59 26.79 -5.53
CA TYR A 750 -40.06 27.76 -6.50
C TYR A 750 -39.85 27.17 -7.90
N TRP A 751 -40.91 27.07 -8.68
CA TRP A 751 -40.87 26.58 -10.06
C TRP A 751 -40.72 27.75 -11.04
N ASN A 752 -40.17 27.45 -12.22
CA ASN A 752 -39.88 28.47 -13.25
C ASN A 752 -41.12 29.02 -13.96
N ASP A 753 -42.27 28.38 -13.81
CA ASP A 753 -43.57 28.90 -14.21
C ASP A 753 -44.05 30.05 -13.29
N GLY A 754 -43.50 30.17 -12.08
CA GLY A 754 -43.90 31.10 -11.02
C GLY A 754 -44.75 30.49 -9.90
N SER A 755 -45.00 29.18 -9.94
CA SER A 755 -45.63 28.44 -8.84
C SER A 755 -44.64 28.23 -7.69
N TYR A 756 -45.12 28.02 -6.45
CA TYR A 756 -44.27 27.70 -5.29
C TYR A 756 -44.93 26.76 -4.28
N TYR A 757 -44.11 26.15 -3.42
CA TYR A 757 -44.51 25.39 -2.24
C TYR A 757 -43.61 25.76 -1.06
N ILE A 758 -44.18 25.97 0.13
CA ILE A 758 -43.46 26.26 1.37
C ILE A 758 -44.02 25.34 2.46
N GLY A 759 -43.28 24.29 2.82
CA GLY A 759 -43.81 23.27 3.72
C GLY A 759 -42.80 22.21 4.14
N MET A 760 -43.34 21.16 4.74
CA MET A 760 -42.58 19.96 5.09
C MET A 760 -42.32 19.10 3.84
N TRP A 761 -41.20 18.38 3.88
CA TRP A 761 -40.73 17.47 2.85
C TRP A 761 -40.26 16.16 3.47
N GLU A 762 -40.56 15.05 2.81
CA GLU A 762 -40.07 13.73 3.20
C GLU A 762 -39.69 12.91 1.96
N GLN A 763 -38.47 12.34 1.96
CA GLN A 763 -37.93 11.53 0.85
C GLN A 763 -38.05 12.19 -0.55
N GLY A 764 -37.93 13.52 -0.61
CA GLY A 764 -38.06 14.29 -1.86
C GLY A 764 -39.49 14.72 -2.22
N TYR A 765 -40.51 14.25 -1.51
CA TYR A 765 -41.93 14.58 -1.70
C TYR A 765 -42.40 15.70 -0.76
N GLN A 766 -43.42 16.45 -1.15
CA GLN A 766 -44.16 17.34 -0.26
C GLN A 766 -44.95 16.49 0.74
N TRP A 767 -44.90 16.85 2.02
CA TRP A 767 -45.45 16.09 3.14
C TRP A 767 -45.91 17.05 4.25
N GLY A 768 -46.82 16.62 5.13
CA GLY A 768 -47.22 17.39 6.32
C GLY A 768 -47.87 18.75 6.02
N GLU A 769 -47.83 19.68 6.97
CA GLU A 769 -48.34 21.05 6.75
C GLU A 769 -47.51 21.81 5.70
N GLY A 770 -48.19 22.48 4.78
CA GLY A 770 -47.57 23.28 3.74
C GLY A 770 -48.52 24.23 3.02
N GLU A 771 -47.93 25.23 2.37
CA GLU A 771 -48.59 26.20 1.50
C GLU A 771 -48.16 25.94 0.06
N TYR A 772 -49.11 25.82 -0.88
CA TYR A 772 -48.86 25.69 -2.31
C TYR A 772 -49.60 26.79 -3.08
N CYS A 773 -48.91 27.49 -3.97
CA CYS A 773 -49.53 28.47 -4.87
C CYS A 773 -49.14 28.16 -6.30
N LYS A 774 -50.14 27.97 -7.16
CA LYS A 774 -49.96 27.85 -8.61
C LYS A 774 -49.99 29.25 -9.22
N LYS A 775 -49.17 29.49 -10.25
CA LYS A 775 -49.04 30.82 -10.87
C LYS A 775 -50.39 31.40 -11.33
N GLY A 776 -50.82 32.49 -10.69
CA GLY A 776 -52.08 33.19 -11.00
C GLY A 776 -53.30 32.69 -10.22
N GLU A 777 -53.14 31.70 -9.34
CA GLU A 777 -54.17 31.23 -8.41
C GLU A 777 -53.92 31.81 -7.00
N GLN A 778 -54.90 31.68 -6.11
CA GLN A 778 -54.69 32.00 -4.69
C GLN A 778 -53.85 30.90 -4.01
N PRO A 779 -53.02 31.24 -3.01
CA PRO A 779 -52.31 30.23 -2.22
C PRO A 779 -53.28 29.28 -1.54
N LYS A 780 -52.88 28.01 -1.42
CA LYS A 780 -53.61 26.97 -0.71
C LYS A 780 -52.80 26.43 0.45
N PHE A 781 -53.34 26.50 1.66
CA PHE A 781 -52.77 25.86 2.84
C PHE A 781 -53.46 24.54 3.19
N GLY A 782 -52.67 23.58 3.68
CA GLY A 782 -53.22 22.34 4.21
C GLY A 782 -52.18 21.25 4.46
N THR A 783 -52.66 20.02 4.60
CA THR A 783 -51.81 18.82 4.80
C THR A 783 -51.54 18.11 3.48
N PHE A 784 -50.28 17.79 3.22
CA PHE A 784 -49.80 17.10 2.04
C PHE A 784 -49.34 15.67 2.35
N GLU A 785 -49.64 14.74 1.44
CA GLU A 785 -49.06 13.39 1.44
C GLU A 785 -48.60 13.04 0.02
N LYS A 786 -47.31 12.72 -0.16
CA LYS A 786 -46.70 12.34 -1.46
C LYS A 786 -47.05 13.31 -2.61
N ASN A 787 -46.92 14.62 -2.36
CA ASN A 787 -47.29 15.71 -3.29
C ASN A 787 -48.80 15.97 -3.48
N LEU A 788 -49.70 15.24 -2.81
CA LEU A 788 -51.14 15.47 -2.88
C LEU A 788 -51.60 16.27 -1.66
N LEU A 789 -52.31 17.38 -1.88
CA LEU A 789 -53.04 18.08 -0.82
C LEU A 789 -54.23 17.20 -0.40
N VAL A 790 -54.15 16.57 0.77
CA VAL A 790 -55.18 15.64 1.28
C VAL A 790 -56.22 16.33 2.15
N ASN A 791 -55.92 17.50 2.70
CA ASN A 791 -56.85 18.26 3.54
C ASN A 791 -56.53 19.77 3.45
N GLU A 792 -57.48 20.60 3.01
CA GLU A 792 -57.33 22.05 2.77
C GLU A 792 -57.92 22.87 3.95
N ASP A 793 -57.18 23.84 4.49
CA ASP A 793 -57.52 24.53 5.75
C ASP A 793 -57.09 26.01 5.75
N GLN A 794 -57.70 26.83 4.89
CA GLN A 794 -57.24 28.21 4.65
C GLN A 794 -57.26 29.12 5.88
N GLU A 795 -58.10 28.83 6.88
CA GLU A 795 -58.21 29.62 8.11
C GLU A 795 -56.91 29.62 8.94
N LYS A 796 -56.07 28.58 8.79
CA LYS A 796 -54.80 28.46 9.51
C LYS A 796 -53.60 29.08 8.80
N LEU A 797 -53.72 29.50 7.53
CA LEU A 797 -52.60 30.05 6.74
C LEU A 797 -51.89 31.21 7.47
N SER A 798 -52.64 32.18 8.00
CA SER A 798 -52.08 33.31 8.75
C SER A 798 -51.33 32.88 10.03
N GLN A 799 -51.80 31.83 10.71
CA GLN A 799 -51.10 31.27 11.87
C GLN A 799 -49.84 30.50 11.46
N TYR A 800 -49.89 29.79 10.33
CA TYR A 800 -48.79 28.99 9.82
C TYR A 800 -47.56 29.84 9.44
N HIS A 801 -47.75 30.99 8.78
CA HIS A 801 -46.64 31.93 8.51
C HIS A 801 -45.90 32.34 9.79
N SER A 802 -46.62 32.49 10.92
CA SER A 802 -46.03 32.85 12.22
C SER A 802 -45.20 31.72 12.86
N LYS A 803 -45.34 30.48 12.38
CA LYS A 803 -44.63 29.28 12.86
C LYS A 803 -43.40 28.91 12.01
N LEU A 804 -43.29 29.39 10.77
CA LEU A 804 -42.19 29.06 9.85
C LEU A 804 -40.79 29.29 10.49
N PRO A 805 -39.76 28.49 10.14
CA PRO A 805 -38.39 28.75 10.59
C PRO A 805 -37.89 30.15 10.21
N PRO A 806 -37.08 30.85 11.03
CA PRO A 806 -36.58 32.20 10.72
C PRO A 806 -35.86 32.31 9.37
N GLN A 807 -35.18 31.24 8.95
CA GLN A 807 -34.51 31.10 7.65
C GLN A 807 -35.47 31.25 6.45
N ILE A 808 -36.74 30.90 6.64
CA ILE A 808 -37.79 30.92 5.59
C ILE A 808 -38.61 32.22 5.64
N ARG A 809 -38.72 32.91 6.80
CA ARG A 809 -39.58 34.10 6.97
C ARG A 809 -39.17 35.34 6.18
N ILE A 810 -37.89 35.49 5.79
CA ILE A 810 -37.28 36.80 5.48
C ILE A 810 -37.51 37.30 4.03
N ARG A 811 -38.20 36.55 3.15
CA ARG A 811 -38.26 36.87 1.71
C ARG A 811 -39.64 37.10 1.09
N GLN A 812 -40.72 37.09 1.86
CA GLN A 812 -42.01 37.61 1.39
C GLN A 812 -42.04 39.13 1.59
N TYR A 813 -42.58 39.87 0.60
CA TYR A 813 -42.68 41.34 0.50
C TYR A 813 -41.43 42.16 0.10
N THR A 814 -41.15 42.25 -1.21
CA THR A 814 -41.05 43.55 -1.91
C THR A 814 -41.33 43.36 -3.41
N THR A 815 -42.58 43.57 -3.84
CA THR A 815 -42.96 43.60 -5.26
C THR A 815 -43.95 44.73 -5.54
N SER A 816 -43.46 45.98 -5.52
CA SER A 816 -44.27 47.13 -5.95
C SER A 816 -43.40 48.28 -6.47
N GLN A 817 -43.60 48.60 -7.75
CA GLN A 817 -43.28 49.87 -8.42
C GLN A 817 -41.81 50.37 -8.42
N ARG A 818 -41.19 50.31 -9.61
CA ARG A 818 -40.47 51.48 -10.16
C ARG A 818 -40.66 51.56 -11.66
N SER A 819 -41.10 52.73 -12.11
CA SER A 819 -41.47 53.04 -13.49
C SER A 819 -40.26 53.22 -14.40
N VAL A 820 -40.48 52.98 -15.70
CA VAL A 820 -39.56 53.27 -16.80
C VAL A 820 -39.05 54.71 -16.75
N ARG A 821 -37.71 54.89 -16.88
CA ARG A 821 -37.12 56.00 -17.65
C ARG A 821 -35.91 55.50 -18.44
N SER A 822 -35.82 55.99 -19.67
CA SER A 822 -34.81 55.65 -20.66
C SER A 822 -33.52 56.44 -20.46
N ASN A 823 -32.36 55.84 -20.77
CA ASN A 823 -31.68 56.13 -22.03
C ASN A 823 -30.43 55.28 -22.25
N SER A 824 -30.06 55.20 -23.53
CA SER A 824 -28.82 54.63 -24.06
C SER A 824 -27.57 55.34 -23.51
N GLN A 825 -26.51 54.57 -23.25
CA GLN A 825 -25.24 54.67 -23.98
C GLN A 825 -24.22 53.61 -23.53
N ARG A 826 -23.61 52.92 -24.51
CA ARG A 826 -22.25 52.36 -24.43
C ARG A 826 -21.27 53.54 -24.60
N PRO A 827 -20.02 53.53 -24.05
CA PRO A 827 -19.03 52.58 -24.57
C PRO A 827 -17.86 52.14 -23.64
N SER A 828 -17.15 51.13 -24.16
CA SER A 828 -15.70 50.85 -24.07
C SER A 828 -14.88 51.13 -22.79
N SER A 829 -14.29 50.05 -22.30
CA SER A 829 -12.90 49.95 -21.81
C SER A 829 -11.95 51.13 -22.08
N GLN A 830 -11.23 51.55 -21.05
CA GLN A 830 -9.79 51.79 -21.16
C GLN A 830 -9.05 51.49 -19.85
N SER A 831 -7.80 51.06 -20.02
CA SER A 831 -6.87 50.69 -18.96
C SER A 831 -6.34 51.90 -18.19
N GLN A 832 -5.96 51.70 -16.93
CA GLN A 832 -4.68 52.23 -16.46
C GLN A 832 -4.13 51.46 -15.25
N GLN A 833 -2.82 51.25 -15.27
CA GLN A 833 -2.04 50.67 -14.18
C GLN A 833 -1.95 51.65 -13.01
N ARG A 834 -1.77 51.14 -11.78
CA ARG A 834 -0.67 51.60 -10.91
C ARG A 834 -0.37 50.64 -9.76
N ASN A 835 0.92 50.52 -9.46
CA ASN A 835 1.48 49.79 -8.33
C ASN A 835 1.02 50.36 -6.99
N VAL A 836 1.00 49.55 -5.92
CA VAL A 836 1.79 49.74 -4.68
C VAL A 836 1.85 48.42 -3.88
N ARG A 837 3.06 47.97 -3.55
CA ARG A 837 3.40 47.12 -2.39
C ARG A 837 4.00 48.05 -1.31
N PRO A 838 4.16 47.63 -0.03
CA PRO A 838 3.24 46.89 0.84
C PRO A 838 3.24 47.49 2.27
N SER A 839 2.75 46.72 3.25
CA SER A 839 3.25 46.63 4.65
C SER A 839 2.65 47.47 5.79
N SER A 840 2.60 46.77 6.94
CA SER A 840 2.89 47.23 8.31
C SER A 840 1.74 47.54 9.30
N VAL A 841 1.40 46.49 10.06
CA VAL A 841 1.36 46.39 11.55
C VAL A 841 1.06 47.64 12.39
N LYS A 842 0.08 47.49 13.31
CA LYS A 842 -0.01 47.92 14.74
C LYS A 842 -1.45 48.37 15.07
N SER A 843 -2.28 47.64 15.83
CA SER A 843 -2.22 47.13 17.22
C SER A 843 -2.90 48.07 18.25
N VAL A 844 -3.53 47.45 19.26
CA VAL A 844 -3.97 48.00 20.58
C VAL A 844 -5.45 48.42 20.75
N ASN A 845 -6.22 47.47 21.32
CA ASN A 845 -7.15 47.55 22.46
C ASN A 845 -7.59 48.92 23.05
N GLN A 846 -8.90 49.06 23.33
CA GLN A 846 -9.50 49.23 24.68
C GLN A 846 -11.04 49.15 24.59
N ILE A 847 -11.72 48.15 25.17
CA ILE A 847 -12.26 48.05 26.54
C ILE A 847 -13.39 49.05 26.89
N LYS A 848 -14.63 48.52 27.03
CA LYS A 848 -15.64 48.71 28.12
C LYS A 848 -16.89 47.90 27.74
N GLN A 849 -17.22 46.77 28.37
CA GLN A 849 -17.83 46.56 29.71
C GLN A 849 -19.28 47.07 29.88
N GLY A 850 -20.16 46.13 30.30
CA GLY A 850 -21.60 46.28 30.59
C GLY A 850 -22.37 45.03 30.11
N SER A 851 -22.51 43.92 30.86
CA SER A 851 -23.33 43.65 32.06
C SER A 851 -24.81 44.07 31.93
N MET A 852 -25.84 43.27 32.23
CA MET A 852 -25.94 41.88 32.74
C MET A 852 -27.40 41.38 32.63
N GLY A 853 -27.61 40.05 32.53
CA GLY A 853 -28.84 39.36 32.96
C GLY A 853 -30.00 39.20 31.94
N ASN A 854 -30.88 38.19 32.06
CA ASN A 854 -30.82 36.99 32.90
C ASN A 854 -31.81 35.88 32.44
N ASN A 855 -31.65 34.66 32.98
CA ASN A 855 -32.55 33.47 32.93
C ASN A 855 -32.67 32.72 31.58
N GLN A 856 -32.28 31.45 31.40
CA GLN A 856 -32.38 30.16 32.15
C GLN A 856 -33.62 29.31 31.80
N PHE A 857 -33.40 28.05 31.39
CA PHE A 857 -33.95 26.78 31.92
C PHE A 857 -33.10 25.63 31.30
N LEU A 858 -32.17 24.99 32.03
CA LEU A 858 -32.29 23.68 32.71
C LEU A 858 -32.52 22.46 31.76
N CYS A 859 -31.94 21.25 31.91
CA CYS A 859 -30.65 20.69 32.38
C CYS A 859 -30.86 19.18 32.68
N LYS A 860 -29.94 18.28 32.29
CA LYS A 860 -29.45 17.20 33.18
C LYS A 860 -28.16 16.53 32.68
N LYS A 861 -27.28 16.18 33.62
CA LYS A 861 -25.88 15.72 33.45
C LYS A 861 -25.71 14.22 33.74
N ARG A 862 -24.64 13.63 33.18
CA ARG A 862 -23.68 12.69 33.82
C ARG A 862 -22.50 12.51 32.84
N ARG A 863 -21.22 12.40 33.20
CA ARG A 863 -20.38 12.61 34.41
C ARG A 863 -18.95 12.27 33.92
N GLN A 864 -18.00 13.22 33.93
CA GLN A 864 -16.58 12.91 33.69
C GLN A 864 -15.83 12.78 35.04
N PRO A 865 -14.81 11.90 35.16
CA PRO A 865 -13.81 11.98 36.22
C PRO A 865 -12.76 13.08 35.94
N SER A 866 -12.13 13.57 37.00
CA SER A 866 -11.29 14.77 37.01
C SER A 866 -9.79 14.50 36.93
N LEU A 867 -9.09 15.35 36.18
CA LEU A 867 -7.79 15.98 36.47
C LEU A 867 -6.89 15.37 37.56
N THR A 868 -5.64 15.09 37.17
CA THR A 868 -4.47 15.67 37.85
C THR A 868 -3.52 16.26 36.80
N LYS A 869 -3.39 17.59 36.78
CA LYS A 869 -2.23 18.27 36.18
C LYS A 869 -1.10 18.25 37.21
N GLN A 870 0.12 17.96 36.77
CA GLN A 870 1.32 18.55 37.37
C GLN A 870 2.07 19.34 36.28
N THR A 871 2.89 20.27 36.74
CA THR A 871 3.26 21.52 36.05
C THR A 871 4.76 21.68 35.95
N PHE A 872 5.23 22.24 34.82
CA PHE A 872 6.57 22.85 34.61
C PHE A 872 7.79 21.91 34.88
N ASP A 873 8.87 21.93 34.10
CA ASP A 873 9.66 23.10 33.71
C ASP A 873 10.35 22.97 32.34
N LEU A 874 10.97 24.07 31.92
CA LEU A 874 11.91 24.16 30.78
C LEU A 874 13.31 23.65 31.20
N ASP A 875 14.05 23.01 30.29
CA ASP A 875 15.34 23.53 29.78
C ASP A 875 16.08 22.50 28.88
N PHE A 876 16.72 23.03 27.82
CA PHE A 876 17.58 22.39 26.78
C PHE A 876 16.95 21.39 25.80
#